data_AF-A0A844G4L1-F1
#
_entry.id   AF-A0A844G4L1-F1
#
_cell.length_a   1.000
_cell.length_b   1.000
_cell.length_c   1.000
_cell.angle_alpha   90.00
_cell.angle_beta   90.00
_cell.angle_gamma   90.00
#
_symmetry.space_group_name_H-M   'P 1'
#
loop_
_entity.id
_entity.type
_entity.pdbx_description
1 polymer ?
#
loop_
_entity_poly.entity_id
_entity_poly.type
_entity_poly.pdbx_seq_one_letter_code
_entity_poly.pdbx_strand_id
1 'polypeptide(L)'
;MKRVDLLRFLEESPFADYLETCRNGGHYEEFPIASGLTGCDPGGVNAQVLLYLVYAEKLKLRGVVPGRAAKLAVWLSGLVREDGLCRTGDGITDHPAYASTVGDALGTAVRYADVIGLSEPERGTVLAALVRMAERHPRLRFPEGAQGKTQQLRFELRVYYWMALLSGDPVWKERFETLLANGLRNYVTPAAIDGPLIQPSLNPDWTWNYVGGGGLTDQHSTNTHTPAYYCTEPNGFMFVYLHALRNDVFGRRPELDAFCRNYIAGLLRNLGRGGHLASDLDGYGIHRAWYGPVLVEGLPLESAALAAELGEPVLAGYCRWYVDRYVDFVRSRPTYAESGLPEGQPFGQKINIEAQFSQLASARFYASIARALVEFGEVDRLESIEPPFFGSYAWEAAWLRVSTPVYETSFAGHTCLRNIPVVPRYGDPNLGTLIGGAPLATLFSDGELLYAASFPVSSLWHIEVDDHNGRRFVSCSTSPEDDSVLTVRSSEGDILSAADFDPYDPPCNLFPGPDGCLEACWQRNERRNKLEFHVHNRYYADRIELEFGMRHMAGHYCDRVTFVLPVPLLNAEFSADGATFRPLAGIDALPASLRWGGRRKCVVRDIRLSEHDGDRLEVKAVPLPETPGNPGGVNAFSPHPTMQLRFEVTPGTMTRMHRLRCTLVFE
;
A
#
# COMPACT_ATOMS: atom_id res chain seq x y z
N MET A 1 9.61 20.65 -7.86
CA MET A 1 9.12 19.86 -9.02
C MET A 1 8.04 20.67 -9.75
N LYS A 2 7.81 20.48 -11.05
CA LYS A 2 6.74 21.20 -11.77
C LYS A 2 5.46 20.37 -11.72
N ARG A 3 4.31 21.00 -11.47
CA ARG A 3 2.99 20.39 -11.56
C ARG A 3 2.82 19.69 -12.90
N VAL A 4 2.27 18.48 -12.90
CA VAL A 4 1.94 17.76 -14.14
C VAL A 4 0.64 18.30 -14.72
N ASP A 5 0.60 18.54 -16.02
CA ASP A 5 -0.65 18.74 -16.75
C ASP A 5 -1.26 17.37 -17.06
N LEU A 6 -2.36 17.03 -16.38
CA LEU A 6 -3.02 15.72 -16.50
C LEU A 6 -3.75 15.58 -17.84
N LEU A 7 -4.33 16.66 -18.36
CA LEU A 7 -4.99 16.62 -19.67
C LEU A 7 -3.96 16.35 -20.76
N ARG A 8 -2.85 17.08 -20.74
CA ARG A 8 -1.73 16.87 -21.64
C ARG A 8 -1.14 15.46 -21.51
N PHE A 9 -1.06 14.92 -20.29
CA PHE A 9 -0.65 13.52 -20.07
C PHE A 9 -1.55 12.53 -20.83
N LEU A 10 -2.87 12.70 -20.77
CA LEU A 10 -3.81 11.87 -21.51
C LEU A 10 -3.70 12.08 -23.03
N GLU A 11 -3.51 13.31 -23.49
CA GLU A 11 -3.37 13.63 -24.92
C GLU A 11 -2.09 13.04 -25.55
N GLU A 12 -1.01 12.98 -24.78
CA GLU A 12 0.29 12.44 -25.21
C GLU A 12 0.41 10.92 -25.00
N SER A 13 -0.54 10.28 -24.30
CA SER A 13 -0.50 8.85 -24.00
C SER A 13 -0.78 8.01 -25.27
N PRO A 14 0.05 6.99 -25.56
CA PRO A 14 -0.23 6.03 -26.64
C PRO A 14 -1.32 5.01 -26.28
N PHE A 15 -1.94 5.09 -25.09
CA PHE A 15 -2.94 4.12 -24.64
C PHE A 15 -4.18 4.05 -25.56
N ALA A 16 -4.62 5.18 -26.12
CA ALA A 16 -5.76 5.17 -27.05
C ALA A 16 -5.46 4.38 -28.33
N ASP A 17 -4.24 4.52 -28.85
CA ASP A 17 -3.78 3.78 -30.03
C ASP A 17 -3.64 2.28 -29.70
N TYR A 18 -3.04 1.96 -28.55
CA TYR A 18 -2.94 0.58 -28.04
C TYR A 18 -4.32 -0.08 -27.88
N LEU A 19 -5.28 0.63 -27.30
CA LEU A 19 -6.64 0.14 -27.09
C LEU A 19 -7.32 -0.24 -28.41
N GLU A 20 -7.09 0.50 -29.50
CA GLU A 20 -7.64 0.14 -30.81
C GLU A 20 -6.99 -1.12 -31.41
N THR A 21 -5.76 -1.48 -31.02
CA THR A 21 -5.14 -2.78 -31.42
C THR A 21 -5.83 -3.99 -30.77
N CYS A 22 -6.42 -3.79 -29.59
CA CYS A 22 -7.15 -4.79 -28.83
C CYS A 22 -8.62 -4.96 -29.27
N ARG A 23 -9.07 -4.21 -30.26
CA ARG A 23 -10.48 -4.15 -30.62
C ARG A 23 -10.93 -5.39 -31.41
N ASN A 24 -12.00 -6.04 -30.95
CA ASN A 24 -12.68 -7.11 -31.67
C ASN A 24 -14.17 -6.79 -31.88
N GLY A 25 -14.51 -6.24 -33.05
CA GLY A 25 -15.89 -5.90 -33.39
C GLY A 25 -16.50 -4.81 -32.48
N GLY A 26 -17.38 -5.22 -31.57
CA GLY A 26 -18.11 -4.36 -30.65
C GLY A 26 -17.51 -4.26 -29.23
N HIS A 27 -16.46 -5.03 -28.94
CA HIS A 27 -15.81 -5.11 -27.64
C HIS A 27 -14.28 -5.16 -27.77
N TYR A 28 -13.58 -5.26 -26.64
CA TYR A 28 -12.11 -5.29 -26.57
C TYR A 28 -11.62 -6.59 -25.92
N GLU A 29 -10.51 -7.13 -26.42
CA GLU A 29 -9.88 -8.39 -26.00
C GLU A 29 -8.39 -8.19 -25.67
N GLU A 30 -7.85 -8.99 -24.76
CA GLU A 30 -6.46 -8.84 -24.29
C GLU A 30 -5.43 -9.19 -25.37
N PHE A 31 -4.26 -8.53 -25.32
CA PHE A 31 -3.12 -8.84 -26.15
C PHE A 31 -1.98 -9.47 -25.33
N PRO A 32 -1.35 -10.60 -25.76
CA PRO A 32 -1.73 -11.45 -26.88
C PRO A 32 -2.92 -12.37 -26.55
N ILE A 33 -3.76 -12.62 -27.55
CA ILE A 33 -5.02 -13.37 -27.48
C ILE A 33 -4.78 -14.78 -26.88
N ALA A 34 -5.06 -14.96 -25.59
CA ALA A 34 -4.83 -16.24 -24.91
C ALA A 34 -6.08 -17.14 -24.81
N SER A 35 -7.30 -16.60 -24.85
CA SER A 35 -8.49 -17.38 -24.47
C SER A 35 -9.35 -17.90 -25.62
N GLY A 36 -9.37 -17.25 -26.80
CA GLY A 36 -10.22 -17.65 -27.92
C GLY A 36 -11.74 -17.61 -27.65
N LEU A 37 -12.17 -17.04 -26.50
CA LEU A 37 -13.56 -16.95 -26.07
C LEU A 37 -14.16 -15.62 -26.54
N THR A 38 -14.99 -15.66 -27.58
CA THR A 38 -15.69 -14.47 -28.09
C THR A 38 -17.00 -14.23 -27.34
N GLY A 39 -17.33 -12.96 -27.03
CA GLY A 39 -18.64 -12.57 -26.48
C GLY A 39 -18.76 -12.59 -24.95
N CYS A 40 -17.67 -12.42 -24.22
CA CYS A 40 -17.64 -12.37 -22.76
C CYS A 40 -16.64 -11.33 -22.23
N ASP A 41 -16.84 -10.84 -21.00
CA ASP A 41 -15.88 -9.94 -20.34
C ASP A 41 -15.07 -10.73 -19.29
N PRO A 42 -13.76 -10.94 -19.47
CA PRO A 42 -12.91 -11.78 -18.62
C PRO A 42 -12.50 -11.05 -17.33
N GLY A 43 -13.47 -10.56 -16.55
CA GLY A 43 -13.21 -9.97 -15.24
C GLY A 43 -13.37 -8.44 -15.14
N GLY A 44 -14.14 -7.80 -16.04
CA GLY A 44 -14.48 -6.37 -15.92
C GLY A 44 -13.66 -5.43 -16.79
N VAL A 45 -12.83 -5.99 -17.69
CA VAL A 45 -11.94 -5.24 -18.59
C VAL A 45 -12.75 -4.29 -19.48
N ASN A 46 -13.81 -4.79 -20.11
CA ASN A 46 -14.63 -3.98 -21.02
C ASN A 46 -15.41 -2.88 -20.27
N ALA A 47 -15.79 -3.11 -19.02
CA ALA A 47 -16.38 -2.07 -18.19
C ALA A 47 -15.38 -0.94 -17.87
N GLN A 48 -14.10 -1.27 -17.58
CA GLN A 48 -13.06 -0.26 -17.38
C GLN A 48 -12.72 0.52 -18.66
N VAL A 49 -12.66 -0.18 -19.80
CA VAL A 49 -12.51 0.44 -21.11
C VAL A 49 -13.67 1.39 -21.42
N LEU A 50 -14.90 1.00 -21.11
CA LEU A 50 -16.07 1.86 -21.31
C LEU A 50 -15.96 3.14 -20.47
N LEU A 51 -15.57 3.04 -19.20
CA LEU A 51 -15.33 4.22 -18.36
C LEU A 51 -14.31 5.16 -19.01
N TYR A 52 -13.16 4.65 -19.45
CA TYR A 52 -12.15 5.46 -20.13
C TYR A 52 -12.72 6.15 -21.39
N LEU A 53 -13.37 5.39 -22.27
CA LEU A 53 -13.89 5.91 -23.54
C LEU A 53 -14.94 7.01 -23.33
N VAL A 54 -15.85 6.85 -22.36
CA VAL A 54 -16.88 7.88 -22.08
C VAL A 54 -16.22 9.21 -21.70
N TYR A 55 -15.28 9.19 -20.76
CA TYR A 55 -14.61 10.41 -20.31
C TYR A 55 -13.63 10.96 -21.36
N ALA A 56 -12.96 10.10 -22.11
CA ALA A 56 -12.07 10.52 -23.18
C ALA A 56 -12.82 11.19 -24.34
N GLU A 57 -13.99 10.67 -24.74
CA GLU A 57 -14.88 11.33 -25.71
C GLU A 57 -15.41 12.67 -25.16
N LYS A 58 -15.74 12.73 -23.86
CA LYS A 58 -16.13 13.98 -23.19
C LYS A 58 -15.02 15.04 -23.21
N LEU A 59 -13.77 14.62 -23.02
CA LEU A 59 -12.58 15.48 -23.10
C LEU A 59 -12.14 15.76 -24.54
N LYS A 60 -12.69 15.06 -25.54
CA LYS A 60 -12.32 15.15 -26.96
C LYS A 60 -10.84 14.83 -27.22
N LEU A 61 -10.32 13.78 -26.57
CA LEU A 61 -8.94 13.34 -26.75
C LEU A 61 -8.69 12.89 -28.20
N ARG A 62 -7.59 13.34 -28.82
CA ARG A 62 -7.32 13.19 -30.26
C ARG A 62 -7.21 11.75 -30.76
N GLY A 63 -6.74 10.83 -29.92
CA GLY A 63 -6.58 9.41 -30.26
C GLY A 63 -7.84 8.56 -30.07
N VAL A 64 -8.91 9.12 -29.49
CA VAL A 64 -10.13 8.35 -29.21
C VAL A 64 -11.14 8.50 -30.35
N VAL A 65 -11.60 7.36 -30.86
CA VAL A 65 -12.57 7.28 -31.96
C VAL A 65 -13.99 7.52 -31.41
N PRO A 66 -14.71 8.57 -31.88
CA PRO A 66 -16.06 8.85 -31.39
C PRO A 66 -17.07 7.72 -31.62
N GLY A 67 -18.00 7.55 -30.69
CA GLY A 67 -19.06 6.54 -30.74
C GLY A 67 -18.58 5.12 -30.40
N ARG A 68 -17.33 4.94 -29.97
CA ARG A 68 -16.85 3.66 -29.43
C ARG A 68 -17.50 3.37 -28.09
N ALA A 69 -17.58 4.37 -27.22
CA ALA A 69 -18.24 4.25 -25.92
C ALA A 69 -19.70 3.79 -26.07
N ALA A 70 -20.47 4.40 -26.97
CA ALA A 70 -21.87 4.02 -27.18
C ALA A 70 -22.04 2.55 -27.61
N LYS A 71 -21.24 2.09 -28.57
CA LYS A 71 -21.27 0.69 -29.04
C LYS A 71 -20.91 -0.29 -27.93
N LEU A 72 -19.87 0.03 -27.16
CA LEU A 72 -19.44 -0.80 -26.04
C LEU A 72 -20.48 -0.83 -24.91
N ALA A 73 -21.14 0.30 -24.62
CA ALA A 73 -22.22 0.37 -23.63
C ALA A 73 -23.40 -0.53 -24.01
N VAL A 74 -23.82 -0.52 -25.28
CA VAL A 74 -24.89 -1.41 -25.77
C VAL A 74 -24.46 -2.88 -25.65
N TRP A 75 -23.23 -3.22 -26.06
CA TRP A 75 -22.72 -4.57 -25.93
C TRP A 75 -22.67 -5.04 -24.47
N LEU A 76 -22.12 -4.22 -23.57
CA LEU A 76 -22.00 -4.51 -22.13
C LEU A 76 -23.38 -4.67 -21.49
N SER A 77 -24.36 -3.85 -21.88
CA SER A 77 -25.75 -3.98 -21.40
C SER A 77 -26.40 -5.31 -21.77
N GLY A 78 -26.00 -5.90 -22.90
CA GLY A 78 -26.44 -7.22 -23.36
C GLY A 78 -25.89 -8.38 -22.52
N LEU A 79 -24.85 -8.15 -21.72
CA LEU A 79 -24.32 -9.15 -20.78
C LEU A 79 -25.15 -9.25 -19.50
N VAL A 80 -25.92 -8.20 -19.16
CA VAL A 80 -26.81 -8.17 -17.99
C VAL A 80 -28.10 -8.91 -18.30
N ARG A 81 -28.28 -10.05 -17.64
CA ARG A 81 -29.42 -10.95 -17.81
C ARG A 81 -30.70 -10.38 -17.18
N GLU A 82 -31.81 -11.08 -17.42
CA GLU A 82 -33.12 -10.79 -16.81
C GLU A 82 -33.12 -10.87 -15.28
N ASP A 83 -32.27 -11.70 -14.69
CA ASP A 83 -32.08 -11.85 -13.24
C ASP A 83 -31.08 -10.83 -12.65
N GLY A 84 -30.60 -9.88 -13.46
CA GLY A 84 -29.60 -8.89 -13.05
C GLY A 84 -28.16 -9.42 -12.98
N LEU A 85 -27.94 -10.74 -13.15
CA LEU A 85 -26.60 -11.32 -13.20
C LEU A 85 -25.89 -11.01 -14.51
N CYS A 86 -24.56 -11.01 -14.48
CA CYS A 86 -23.74 -10.69 -15.65
C CYS A 86 -23.11 -11.96 -16.25
N ARG A 87 -23.01 -12.02 -17.59
CA ARG A 87 -22.28 -13.07 -18.30
C ARG A 87 -20.77 -12.78 -18.33
N THR A 88 -19.94 -13.80 -18.11
CA THR A 88 -18.47 -13.78 -18.17
C THR A 88 -17.95 -14.96 -18.99
N GLY A 89 -16.64 -15.04 -19.22
CA GLY A 89 -16.01 -16.14 -19.96
C GLY A 89 -16.20 -17.51 -19.31
N ASP A 90 -16.31 -17.52 -17.98
CA ASP A 90 -16.52 -18.73 -17.17
C ASP A 90 -18.02 -19.06 -16.95
N GLY A 91 -18.94 -18.28 -17.53
CA GLY A 91 -20.38 -18.51 -17.44
C GLY A 91 -21.17 -17.32 -16.89
N ILE A 92 -21.90 -17.52 -15.79
CA ILE A 92 -22.70 -16.49 -15.12
C ILE A 92 -22.06 -16.20 -13.77
N THR A 93 -21.87 -14.93 -13.47
CA THR A 93 -21.29 -14.51 -12.19
C THR A 93 -22.27 -13.67 -11.38
N ASP A 94 -22.27 -13.91 -10.06
CA ASP A 94 -22.93 -13.06 -9.07
C ASP A 94 -21.92 -12.24 -8.26
N HIS A 95 -20.66 -12.16 -8.72
CA HIS A 95 -19.57 -11.54 -7.99
C HIS A 95 -19.77 -10.01 -7.88
N PRO A 96 -19.98 -9.46 -6.65
CA PRO A 96 -20.38 -8.05 -6.50
C PRO A 96 -19.35 -7.03 -7.00
N ALA A 97 -18.05 -7.32 -6.92
CA ALA A 97 -17.02 -6.39 -7.43
C ALA A 97 -17.07 -6.20 -8.96
N TYR A 98 -17.40 -7.27 -9.69
CA TYR A 98 -17.58 -7.23 -11.14
C TYR A 98 -18.89 -6.48 -11.47
N ALA A 99 -19.99 -6.84 -10.79
CA ALA A 99 -21.27 -6.15 -10.96
C ALA A 99 -21.19 -4.64 -10.62
N SER A 100 -20.41 -4.24 -9.61
CA SER A 100 -20.12 -2.83 -9.29
C SER A 100 -19.44 -2.11 -10.45
N THR A 101 -18.46 -2.74 -11.09
CA THR A 101 -17.71 -2.14 -12.21
C THR A 101 -18.60 -2.02 -13.45
N VAL A 102 -19.38 -3.04 -13.76
CA VAL A 102 -20.34 -3.01 -14.87
C VAL A 102 -21.42 -1.95 -14.63
N GLY A 103 -22.05 -1.96 -13.45
CA GLY A 103 -23.08 -0.97 -13.09
C GLY A 103 -22.55 0.45 -13.13
N ASP A 104 -21.28 0.63 -12.75
CA ASP A 104 -20.62 1.93 -12.83
C ASP A 104 -20.43 2.43 -14.27
N ALA A 105 -19.91 1.57 -15.14
CA ALA A 105 -19.66 1.90 -16.54
C ALA A 105 -20.98 2.19 -17.29
N LEU A 106 -22.03 1.39 -17.04
CA LEU A 106 -23.36 1.61 -17.64
C LEU A 106 -24.00 2.90 -17.14
N GLY A 107 -23.96 3.18 -15.83
CA GLY A 107 -24.47 4.43 -15.26
C GLY A 107 -23.76 5.66 -15.83
N THR A 108 -22.43 5.60 -15.95
CA THR A 108 -21.61 6.64 -16.58
C THR A 108 -22.01 6.86 -18.04
N ALA A 109 -22.18 5.78 -18.81
CA ALA A 109 -22.59 5.88 -20.22
C ALA A 109 -23.97 6.53 -20.39
N VAL A 110 -24.94 6.21 -19.53
CA VAL A 110 -26.28 6.85 -19.55
C VAL A 110 -26.20 8.32 -19.17
N ARG A 111 -25.40 8.67 -18.16
CA ARG A 111 -25.20 10.07 -17.71
C ARG A 111 -24.67 10.96 -18.82
N TYR A 112 -23.76 10.43 -19.63
CA TYR A 112 -23.12 11.15 -20.74
C TYR A 112 -23.61 10.70 -22.12
N ALA A 113 -24.83 10.15 -22.23
CA ALA A 113 -25.41 9.59 -23.45
C ALA A 113 -25.30 10.54 -24.67
N ASP A 114 -25.65 11.81 -24.49
CA ASP A 114 -25.61 12.83 -25.56
C ASP A 114 -24.19 13.09 -26.08
N VAL A 115 -23.18 12.89 -25.23
CA VAL A 115 -21.77 13.15 -25.55
C VAL A 115 -21.19 12.01 -26.36
N ILE A 116 -21.47 10.76 -25.94
CA ILE A 116 -20.94 9.56 -26.59
C ILE A 116 -21.78 9.11 -27.80
N GLY A 117 -22.87 9.82 -28.11
CA GLY A 117 -23.75 9.52 -29.23
C GLY A 117 -24.65 8.31 -29.02
N LEU A 118 -25.06 8.03 -27.77
CA LEU A 118 -25.99 6.95 -27.46
C LEU A 118 -27.42 7.41 -27.81
N SER A 119 -28.06 6.77 -28.78
CA SER A 119 -29.42 7.13 -29.19
C SER A 119 -30.45 6.86 -28.09
N GLU A 120 -31.59 7.55 -28.09
CA GLU A 120 -32.64 7.35 -27.07
C GLU A 120 -33.09 5.87 -26.90
N PRO A 121 -33.29 5.07 -27.97
CA PRO A 121 -33.56 3.63 -27.81
C PRO A 121 -32.42 2.85 -27.15
N GLU A 122 -31.18 3.16 -27.50
CA GLU A 122 -29.99 2.52 -26.92
C GLU A 122 -29.82 2.93 -25.45
N ARG A 123 -30.02 4.21 -25.14
CA ARG A 123 -30.03 4.76 -23.78
C ARG A 123 -31.06 4.06 -22.91
N GLY A 124 -32.27 3.84 -23.43
CA GLY A 124 -33.30 3.05 -22.76
C GLY A 124 -32.88 1.61 -22.49
N THR A 125 -32.16 0.99 -23.43
CA THR A 125 -31.63 -0.38 -23.29
C THR A 125 -30.56 -0.46 -22.19
N VAL A 126 -29.62 0.49 -22.17
CA VAL A 126 -28.54 0.55 -21.18
C VAL A 126 -29.10 0.85 -19.79
N LEU A 127 -30.04 1.80 -19.67
CA LEU A 127 -30.72 2.10 -18.41
C LEU A 127 -31.53 0.89 -17.91
N ALA A 128 -32.21 0.16 -18.79
CA ALA A 128 -32.94 -1.04 -18.42
C ALA A 128 -32.01 -2.13 -17.87
N ALA A 129 -30.79 -2.26 -18.39
CA ALA A 129 -29.78 -3.16 -17.81
C ALA A 129 -29.40 -2.75 -16.39
N LEU A 130 -29.16 -1.45 -16.16
CA LEU A 130 -28.87 -0.94 -14.81
C LEU A 130 -30.04 -1.17 -13.83
N VAL A 131 -31.29 -0.97 -14.28
CA VAL A 131 -32.50 -1.29 -13.50
C VAL A 131 -32.54 -2.77 -13.13
N ARG A 132 -32.28 -3.68 -14.07
CA ARG A 132 -32.23 -5.13 -13.77
C ARG A 132 -31.19 -5.46 -12.71
N MET A 133 -30.01 -4.83 -12.77
CA MET A 133 -29.00 -4.99 -11.72
C MET A 133 -29.54 -4.49 -10.38
N ALA A 134 -30.12 -3.29 -10.34
CA ALA A 134 -30.62 -2.63 -9.12
C ALA A 134 -31.81 -3.34 -8.45
N GLU A 135 -32.69 -3.97 -9.23
CA GLU A 135 -33.93 -4.58 -8.74
C GLU A 135 -33.83 -6.08 -8.53
N ARG A 136 -33.00 -6.78 -9.30
CA ARG A 136 -33.09 -8.25 -9.42
C ARG A 136 -31.80 -8.98 -9.04
N HIS A 137 -30.66 -8.29 -8.99
CA HIS A 137 -29.40 -8.96 -8.68
C HIS A 137 -29.46 -9.59 -7.26
N PRO A 138 -29.21 -10.90 -7.10
CA PRO A 138 -29.44 -11.63 -5.84
C PRO A 138 -28.48 -11.26 -4.69
N ARG A 139 -27.58 -10.30 -4.95
CA ARG A 139 -26.62 -9.78 -3.97
C ARG A 139 -26.98 -8.38 -3.51
N LEU A 140 -28.04 -7.75 -4.00
CA LEU A 140 -28.54 -6.51 -3.42
C LEU A 140 -29.50 -6.85 -2.27
N ARG A 141 -29.16 -6.45 -1.05
CA ARG A 141 -29.98 -6.66 0.15
C ARG A 141 -30.41 -5.30 0.70
N PHE A 142 -31.69 -4.96 0.55
CA PHE A 142 -32.27 -3.72 1.07
C PHE A 142 -33.53 -4.05 1.88
N PRO A 143 -33.80 -3.39 3.03
CA PRO A 143 -33.07 -2.26 3.64
C PRO A 143 -31.85 -2.62 4.49
N GLU A 144 -31.60 -3.91 4.71
CA GLU A 144 -30.58 -4.39 5.64
C GLU A 144 -29.16 -4.03 5.22
N GLY A 145 -28.93 -3.81 3.91
CA GLY A 145 -27.60 -3.66 3.33
C GLY A 145 -26.80 -4.96 3.36
N ALA A 146 -25.59 -4.93 2.83
CA ALA A 146 -24.63 -6.00 3.07
C ALA A 146 -24.40 -6.22 4.57
N GLN A 147 -24.84 -7.36 5.10
CA GLN A 147 -24.57 -7.83 6.47
C GLN A 147 -23.09 -8.25 6.58
N GLY A 148 -22.18 -7.28 6.53
CA GLY A 148 -20.74 -7.52 6.68
C GLY A 148 -19.99 -8.02 5.43
N LYS A 149 -20.59 -7.98 4.23
CA LYS A 149 -19.88 -8.33 2.96
C LYS A 149 -19.45 -7.08 2.20
N THR A 150 -18.17 -6.72 2.31
CA THR A 150 -17.59 -5.44 1.81
C THR A 150 -17.79 -5.19 0.31
N GLN A 151 -17.57 -6.19 -0.57
CA GLN A 151 -17.80 -6.05 -2.02
C GLN A 151 -19.27 -5.80 -2.38
N GLN A 152 -20.18 -6.34 -1.56
CA GLN A 152 -21.61 -6.21 -1.78
C GLN A 152 -22.08 -4.79 -1.47
N LEU A 153 -21.60 -4.19 -0.38
CA LEU A 153 -21.89 -2.80 -0.04
C LEU A 153 -21.41 -1.84 -1.15
N ARG A 154 -20.21 -2.07 -1.69
CA ARG A 154 -19.67 -1.31 -2.84
C ARG A 154 -20.63 -1.36 -4.03
N PHE A 155 -21.11 -2.55 -4.37
CA PHE A 155 -22.04 -2.74 -5.48
C PHE A 155 -23.38 -2.03 -5.23
N GLU A 156 -23.98 -2.24 -4.06
CA GLU A 156 -25.24 -1.63 -3.66
C GLU A 156 -25.16 -0.09 -3.70
N LEU A 157 -24.13 0.49 -3.07
CA LEU A 157 -23.91 1.95 -3.06
C LEU A 157 -23.78 2.51 -4.47
N ARG A 158 -22.96 1.87 -5.32
CA ARG A 158 -22.67 2.40 -6.64
C ARG A 158 -23.89 2.33 -7.57
N VAL A 159 -24.61 1.21 -7.55
CA VAL A 159 -25.82 1.06 -8.37
C VAL A 159 -26.94 1.96 -7.87
N TYR A 160 -27.15 2.08 -6.56
CA TYR A 160 -28.17 2.98 -6.02
C TYR A 160 -27.83 4.45 -6.25
N TYR A 161 -26.56 4.85 -6.22
CA TYR A 161 -26.14 6.18 -6.66
C TYR A 161 -26.57 6.47 -8.10
N TRP A 162 -26.26 5.58 -9.04
CA TRP A 162 -26.64 5.79 -10.44
C TRP A 162 -28.16 5.76 -10.63
N MET A 163 -28.86 4.88 -9.95
CA MET A 163 -30.33 4.83 -9.99
C MET A 163 -30.95 6.11 -9.40
N ALA A 164 -30.43 6.63 -8.30
CA ALA A 164 -30.89 7.88 -7.71
C ALA A 164 -30.70 9.08 -8.67
N LEU A 165 -29.63 9.07 -9.45
CA LEU A 165 -29.33 10.12 -10.42
C LEU A 165 -30.13 10.01 -11.73
N LEU A 166 -30.39 8.79 -12.22
CA LEU A 166 -30.82 8.56 -13.60
C LEU A 166 -32.29 8.11 -13.75
N SER A 167 -32.87 7.48 -12.74
CA SER A 167 -34.21 6.85 -12.87
C SER A 167 -35.38 7.84 -12.77
N GLY A 168 -35.19 8.96 -12.07
CA GLY A 168 -36.27 9.88 -11.71
C GLY A 168 -37.21 9.38 -10.60
N ASP A 169 -37.02 8.16 -10.09
CA ASP A 169 -37.85 7.60 -9.01
C ASP A 169 -37.22 7.91 -7.63
N PRO A 170 -37.93 8.62 -6.74
CA PRO A 170 -37.41 9.02 -5.43
C PRO A 170 -37.03 7.85 -4.53
N VAL A 171 -37.56 6.64 -4.76
CA VAL A 171 -37.24 5.45 -3.95
C VAL A 171 -35.75 5.14 -3.98
N TRP A 172 -35.07 5.39 -5.10
CA TRP A 172 -33.64 5.07 -5.23
C TRP A 172 -32.77 6.03 -4.42
N LYS A 173 -33.17 7.30 -4.33
CA LYS A 173 -32.51 8.26 -3.45
C LYS A 173 -32.64 7.85 -1.98
N GLU A 174 -33.84 7.47 -1.55
CA GLU A 174 -34.08 6.98 -0.18
C GLU A 174 -33.23 5.73 0.13
N ARG A 175 -33.20 4.77 -0.80
CA ARG A 175 -32.39 3.55 -0.67
C ARG A 175 -30.90 3.84 -0.55
N PHE A 176 -30.41 4.75 -1.39
CA PHE A 176 -29.01 5.17 -1.37
C PHE A 176 -28.64 5.85 -0.05
N GLU A 177 -29.44 6.81 0.42
CA GLU A 177 -29.18 7.53 1.66
C GLU A 177 -29.24 6.63 2.90
N THR A 178 -30.20 5.70 2.92
CA THR A 178 -30.33 4.69 3.99
C THR A 178 -29.09 3.79 4.03
N LEU A 179 -28.65 3.31 2.87
CA LEU A 179 -27.48 2.46 2.76
C LEU A 179 -26.19 3.19 3.16
N LEU A 180 -26.05 4.47 2.81
CA LEU A 180 -24.90 5.28 3.19
C LEU A 180 -24.81 5.46 4.72
N ALA A 181 -25.95 5.72 5.37
CA ALA A 181 -26.04 5.82 6.82
C ALA A 181 -25.75 4.48 7.52
N ASN A 182 -26.34 3.39 7.02
CA ASN A 182 -26.09 2.04 7.55
C ASN A 182 -24.63 1.61 7.34
N GLY A 183 -24.04 1.95 6.19
CA GLY A 183 -22.63 1.71 5.88
C GLY A 183 -21.70 2.44 6.85
N LEU A 184 -21.93 3.73 7.10
CA LEU A 184 -21.17 4.49 8.10
C LEU A 184 -21.34 3.91 9.49
N ARG A 185 -22.58 3.59 9.91
CA ARG A 185 -22.84 2.95 11.20
C ARG A 185 -22.07 1.64 11.34
N ASN A 186 -22.10 0.78 10.33
CA ASN A 186 -21.36 -0.48 10.32
C ASN A 186 -19.84 -0.27 10.31
N TYR A 187 -19.36 0.85 9.77
CA TYR A 187 -17.96 1.24 9.78
C TYR A 187 -17.49 1.67 11.18
N VAL A 188 -18.32 2.44 11.90
CA VAL A 188 -17.97 3.04 13.21
C VAL A 188 -18.50 2.25 14.42
N THR A 189 -19.18 1.11 14.25
CA THR A 189 -19.78 0.36 15.37
C THR A 189 -19.35 -1.12 15.47
N PRO A 190 -19.11 -1.64 16.69
CA PRO A 190 -18.69 -3.03 16.93
C PRO A 190 -19.77 -4.12 16.76
N ALA A 191 -20.92 -3.89 16.10
CA ALA A 191 -22.08 -4.80 16.19
C ALA A 191 -22.66 -5.25 14.84
N ALA A 192 -21.83 -5.79 13.93
CA ALA A 192 -22.34 -6.43 12.72
C ALA A 192 -22.98 -7.81 13.04
N ILE A 193 -24.19 -8.05 12.52
CA ILE A 193 -25.10 -9.14 12.97
C ILE A 193 -24.76 -10.53 12.38
N ASP A 194 -24.10 -10.63 11.22
CA ASP A 194 -23.80 -11.91 10.54
C ASP A 194 -22.41 -12.49 10.90
N GLY A 195 -22.05 -12.35 12.16
CA GLY A 195 -20.70 -12.57 12.65
C GLY A 195 -19.84 -11.33 12.44
N PRO A 196 -18.79 -11.16 13.25
CA PRO A 196 -17.83 -10.11 12.97
C PRO A 196 -17.30 -10.36 11.56
N LEU A 197 -17.55 -9.43 10.62
CA LEU A 197 -16.41 -8.86 9.91
C LEU A 197 -15.35 -8.80 10.99
N ILE A 198 -14.19 -9.45 10.84
CA ILE A 198 -13.09 -9.33 11.79
C ILE A 198 -12.61 -7.86 11.71
N GLN A 199 -13.43 -6.91 12.14
CA GLN A 199 -13.48 -6.00 13.28
C GLN A 199 -12.23 -5.39 13.83
N PRO A 200 -11.13 -5.63 13.14
CA PRO A 200 -10.17 -4.55 13.08
C PRO A 200 -9.78 -4.12 11.65
N SER A 201 -10.17 -4.89 10.62
CA SER A 201 -9.76 -4.65 9.22
C SER A 201 -10.28 -3.34 8.57
N LEU A 202 -11.14 -2.59 9.28
CA LEU A 202 -11.69 -1.29 8.87
C LEU A 202 -10.84 -0.10 9.30
N ASN A 203 -9.96 -0.27 10.29
CA ASN A 203 -9.02 0.77 10.69
C ASN A 203 -8.01 0.94 9.54
N PRO A 204 -7.69 2.17 9.13
CA PRO A 204 -6.80 2.32 8.01
C PRO A 204 -5.34 1.86 8.38
N ASP A 205 -5.04 1.51 9.64
CA ASP A 205 -3.82 0.78 10.06
C ASP A 205 -3.79 -0.67 9.57
N TRP A 206 -4.95 -1.23 9.21
CA TRP A 206 -5.12 -2.61 8.73
C TRP A 206 -5.15 -2.70 7.21
N THR A 207 -4.67 -1.65 6.54
CA THR A 207 -5.07 -1.37 5.16
C THR A 207 -4.62 -2.42 4.14
N TRP A 208 -3.62 -3.24 4.41
CA TRP A 208 -3.06 -4.10 3.35
C TRP A 208 -2.53 -5.44 3.84
N ASN A 209 -3.41 -6.32 4.32
CA ASN A 209 -3.12 -7.74 4.47
C ASN A 209 -3.94 -8.55 3.44
N TYR A 210 -3.37 -8.78 2.26
CA TYR A 210 -3.93 -9.70 1.27
C TYR A 210 -3.45 -11.12 1.59
N VAL A 211 -4.35 -12.00 2.04
CA VAL A 211 -4.05 -13.43 2.18
C VAL A 211 -4.67 -14.13 0.97
N GLY A 212 -3.90 -14.28 -0.11
CA GLY A 212 -4.36 -15.01 -1.28
C GLY A 212 -4.29 -16.51 -1.03
N GLY A 213 -5.42 -17.16 -0.75
CA GLY A 213 -5.46 -18.61 -0.74
C GLY A 213 -6.75 -19.18 -0.16
N GLY A 214 -7.40 -20.04 -0.94
CA GLY A 214 -8.47 -20.94 -0.50
C GLY A 214 -7.97 -22.00 0.46
N GLY A 215 -7.42 -21.59 1.61
CA GLY A 215 -7.23 -22.46 2.75
C GLY A 215 -8.61 -22.77 3.33
N LEU A 216 -8.99 -24.04 3.28
CA LEU A 216 -10.18 -24.61 3.92
C LEU A 216 -10.19 -24.20 5.40
N THR A 217 -10.87 -23.08 5.69
CA THR A 217 -11.26 -22.64 7.02
C THR A 217 -12.78 -22.63 7.01
N ASP A 218 -13.33 -23.83 6.96
CA ASP A 218 -14.75 -24.19 6.98
C ASP A 218 -15.49 -23.72 8.25
N GLN A 219 -14.81 -23.00 9.14
CA GLN A 219 -15.39 -22.44 10.37
C GLN A 219 -15.35 -20.91 10.44
N HIS A 220 -14.42 -20.23 9.73
CA HIS A 220 -14.33 -18.77 9.73
C HIS A 220 -13.79 -18.28 8.38
N SER A 221 -14.66 -17.74 7.53
CA SER A 221 -14.26 -17.12 6.27
C SER A 221 -13.54 -15.80 6.54
N THR A 222 -12.21 -15.84 6.63
CA THR A 222 -11.37 -14.64 6.49
C THR A 222 -11.45 -14.18 5.03
N ASN A 223 -12.41 -13.31 4.74
CA ASN A 223 -12.52 -12.69 3.43
C ASN A 223 -11.22 -11.89 3.17
N THR A 224 -10.57 -12.19 2.05
CA THR A 224 -9.18 -11.84 1.71
C THR A 224 -9.02 -10.41 1.20
N HIS A 225 -10.06 -9.60 1.32
CA HIS A 225 -10.11 -8.23 0.83
C HIS A 225 -10.23 -7.26 2.01
N THR A 226 -9.17 -6.50 2.27
CA THR A 226 -9.19 -5.49 3.33
C THR A 226 -10.26 -4.42 3.05
N PRO A 227 -11.07 -4.02 4.04
CA PRO A 227 -12.00 -2.90 3.96
C PRO A 227 -11.42 -1.58 3.44
N ALA A 228 -10.11 -1.38 3.63
CA ALA A 228 -9.33 -0.32 3.00
C ALA A 228 -9.61 -0.21 1.50
N TYR A 229 -9.50 -1.33 0.77
CA TYR A 229 -9.78 -1.46 -0.65
C TYR A 229 -11.12 -0.80 -1.03
N TYR A 230 -12.12 -0.83 -0.15
CA TYR A 230 -13.49 -0.36 -0.43
C TYR A 230 -13.78 1.08 -0.02
N CYS A 231 -12.90 1.72 0.74
CA CYS A 231 -12.91 3.18 0.91
C CYS A 231 -11.98 3.87 -0.09
N THR A 232 -10.99 3.14 -0.61
CA THR A 232 -9.94 3.63 -1.52
C THR A 232 -10.16 3.40 -3.01
N GLU A 233 -11.08 2.52 -3.41
CA GLU A 233 -11.38 2.31 -4.84
C GLU A 233 -12.28 3.41 -5.39
N PRO A 234 -12.20 3.79 -6.69
CA PRO A 234 -13.07 4.80 -7.34
C PRO A 234 -14.59 4.61 -7.18
N ASN A 235 -15.01 3.44 -6.71
CA ASN A 235 -16.42 3.05 -6.44
C ASN A 235 -16.70 2.87 -4.94
N GLY A 236 -15.75 3.23 -4.10
CA GLY A 236 -15.79 3.12 -2.65
C GLY A 236 -16.64 4.20 -2.02
N PHE A 237 -16.97 3.99 -0.74
CA PHE A 237 -17.91 4.81 0.02
C PHE A 237 -17.61 6.32 -0.05
N MET A 238 -16.35 6.69 0.19
CA MET A 238 -15.88 8.08 0.25
C MET A 238 -15.99 8.78 -1.11
N PHE A 239 -15.66 8.09 -2.20
CA PHE A 239 -15.75 8.67 -3.53
C PHE A 239 -17.20 8.69 -4.02
N VAL A 240 -18.00 7.66 -3.77
CA VAL A 240 -19.45 7.72 -4.04
C VAL A 240 -20.11 8.89 -3.32
N TYR A 241 -19.67 9.21 -2.10
CA TYR A 241 -20.07 10.44 -1.40
C TYR A 241 -19.64 11.70 -2.16
N LEU A 242 -18.37 11.81 -2.61
CA LEU A 242 -17.90 12.91 -3.46
C LEU A 242 -18.77 13.08 -4.73
N HIS A 243 -19.05 11.98 -5.45
CA HIS A 243 -19.88 12.01 -6.66
C HIS A 243 -21.33 12.44 -6.37
N ALA A 244 -21.89 11.99 -5.25
CA ALA A 244 -23.23 12.37 -4.82
C ALA A 244 -23.32 13.85 -4.46
N LEU A 245 -22.32 14.41 -3.79
CA LEU A 245 -22.22 15.84 -3.52
C LEU A 245 -22.12 16.65 -4.81
N ARG A 246 -21.21 16.27 -5.72
CA ARG A 246 -21.00 17.01 -6.98
C ARG A 246 -22.17 16.95 -7.95
N ASN A 247 -23.01 15.92 -7.86
CA ASN A 247 -24.22 15.79 -8.68
C ASN A 247 -25.49 16.21 -7.93
N ASP A 248 -25.38 16.90 -6.79
CA ASP A 248 -26.51 17.39 -5.99
C ASP A 248 -27.55 16.29 -5.64
N VAL A 249 -27.10 15.04 -5.48
CA VAL A 249 -27.96 13.92 -5.10
C VAL A 249 -28.51 14.15 -3.69
N PHE A 250 -27.67 14.64 -2.78
CA PHE A 250 -28.03 15.09 -1.43
C PHE A 250 -27.07 16.18 -0.92
N GLY A 251 -27.43 16.83 0.19
CA GLY A 251 -26.58 17.83 0.86
C GLY A 251 -25.48 17.23 1.74
N ARG A 252 -24.55 18.08 2.17
CA ARG A 252 -23.42 17.71 3.05
C ARG A 252 -23.90 17.14 4.38
N ARG A 253 -23.16 16.16 4.89
CA ARG A 253 -23.41 15.51 6.17
C ARG A 253 -22.16 15.60 7.06
N PRO A 254 -22.22 16.27 8.22
CA PRO A 254 -21.05 16.50 9.07
C PRO A 254 -20.30 15.23 9.47
N GLU A 255 -21.02 14.15 9.74
CA GLU A 255 -20.47 12.85 10.11
C GLU A 255 -19.68 12.19 8.97
N LEU A 256 -20.13 12.35 7.72
CA LEU A 256 -19.42 11.87 6.54
C LEU A 256 -18.22 12.75 6.21
N ASP A 257 -18.37 14.07 6.34
CA ASP A 257 -17.27 15.01 6.15
C ASP A 257 -16.13 14.74 7.13
N ALA A 258 -16.44 14.54 8.42
CA ALA A 258 -15.47 14.20 9.44
C ALA A 258 -14.79 12.85 9.15
N PHE A 259 -15.57 11.84 8.77
CA PHE A 259 -15.04 10.54 8.35
C PHE A 259 -14.06 10.67 7.18
N CYS A 260 -14.44 11.38 6.11
CA CYS A 260 -13.60 11.54 4.92
C CYS A 260 -12.33 12.31 5.21
N ARG A 261 -12.38 13.39 6.02
CA ARG A 261 -11.17 14.14 6.43
C ARG A 261 -10.16 13.23 7.13
N ASN A 262 -10.61 12.48 8.14
CA ASN A 262 -9.77 11.57 8.89
C ASN A 262 -9.21 10.46 8.01
N TYR A 263 -10.03 9.96 7.09
CA TYR A 263 -9.61 8.92 6.15
C TYR A 263 -8.52 9.41 5.19
N ILE A 264 -8.70 10.57 4.55
CA ILE A 264 -7.70 11.13 3.61
C ILE A 264 -6.40 11.47 4.35
N ALA A 265 -6.47 12.01 5.57
CA ALA A 265 -5.29 12.23 6.39
C ALA A 265 -4.57 10.91 6.70
N GLY A 266 -5.32 9.86 7.03
CA GLY A 266 -4.80 8.51 7.20
C GLY A 266 -4.25 7.86 5.93
N LEU A 267 -4.72 8.29 4.78
CA LEU A 267 -4.25 7.78 3.49
C LEU A 267 -2.82 8.22 3.19
N LEU A 268 -2.39 9.40 3.67
CA LEU A 268 -1.01 9.87 3.50
C LEU A 268 0.02 8.85 3.99
N ARG A 269 -0.30 8.06 5.03
CA ARG A 269 0.59 6.99 5.49
C ARG A 269 0.75 5.84 4.51
N ASN A 270 -0.14 5.71 3.54
CA ASN A 270 -0.11 4.68 2.50
C ASN A 270 0.52 5.22 1.20
N LEU A 271 0.65 6.55 1.08
CA LEU A 271 1.25 7.23 -0.06
C LEU A 271 2.75 7.48 0.20
N GLY A 272 3.61 6.90 -0.64
CA GLY A 272 5.06 7.01 -0.49
C GLY A 272 5.69 8.12 -1.31
N ARG A 273 6.67 8.84 -0.72
CA ARG A 273 7.43 9.90 -1.41
C ARG A 273 8.23 9.39 -2.61
N GLY A 274 8.50 8.08 -2.64
CA GLY A 274 9.20 7.43 -3.73
C GLY A 274 8.50 7.50 -5.09
N GLY A 275 7.20 7.86 -5.13
CA GLY A 275 6.34 7.59 -6.30
C GLY A 275 5.97 6.10 -6.44
N HIS A 276 6.54 5.27 -5.55
CA HIS A 276 6.20 3.87 -5.33
C HIS A 276 5.24 3.87 -4.15
N LEU A 277 4.01 3.45 -4.38
CA LEU A 277 3.03 3.37 -3.30
C LEU A 277 3.44 2.29 -2.34
N ALA A 278 3.26 2.58 -1.07
CA ALA A 278 4.15 2.06 -0.06
C ALA A 278 3.55 0.92 0.73
N SER A 279 3.22 -0.14 0.00
CA SER A 279 2.90 -1.46 0.56
C SER A 279 4.15 -2.27 0.93
N ASP A 280 5.31 -1.64 1.14
CA ASP A 280 6.67 -2.25 1.18
C ASP A 280 7.07 -2.94 2.48
N LEU A 281 6.15 -3.55 3.21
CA LEU A 281 6.52 -4.33 4.41
C LEU A 281 7.21 -5.67 4.07
N ASP A 282 7.21 -6.05 2.80
CA ASP A 282 7.74 -7.32 2.35
C ASP A 282 8.30 -7.23 0.94
N GLY A 283 8.42 -6.04 0.31
CA GLY A 283 8.69 -5.80 -1.12
C GLY A 283 7.82 -6.59 -2.13
N TYR A 284 6.97 -7.49 -1.63
CA TYR A 284 5.64 -7.80 -2.14
C TYR A 284 4.78 -6.54 -2.21
N GLY A 285 5.18 -5.43 -1.56
CA GLY A 285 4.63 -4.10 -1.73
C GLY A 285 4.71 -3.52 -3.13
N ILE A 286 5.81 -3.76 -3.85
CA ILE A 286 5.90 -3.45 -5.28
C ILE A 286 4.98 -4.39 -6.07
N HIS A 287 4.89 -5.67 -5.68
CA HIS A 287 3.92 -6.61 -6.26
C HIS A 287 2.47 -6.24 -5.92
N ARG A 288 2.18 -5.64 -4.77
CA ARG A 288 0.84 -5.20 -4.33
C ARG A 288 0.48 -3.81 -4.84
N ALA A 289 1.46 -2.96 -5.10
CA ALA A 289 1.29 -1.81 -5.96
C ALA A 289 0.89 -2.29 -7.37
N TRP A 290 1.39 -3.43 -7.85
CA TRP A 290 0.87 -4.08 -9.08
C TRP A 290 -0.48 -4.78 -8.89
N TYR A 291 -0.79 -5.35 -7.71
CA TYR A 291 -2.12 -5.90 -7.39
C TYR A 291 -3.19 -4.84 -7.05
N GLY A 292 -2.81 -3.57 -6.98
CA GLY A 292 -3.65 -2.52 -6.44
C GLY A 292 -4.09 -1.55 -7.53
N PRO A 293 -5.22 -1.81 -8.21
CA PRO A 293 -6.06 -0.83 -8.91
C PRO A 293 -6.51 0.40 -8.09
N VAL A 294 -5.85 0.65 -6.97
CA VAL A 294 -6.31 1.36 -5.78
C VAL A 294 -5.21 2.25 -5.21
N LEU A 295 -3.96 1.82 -5.30
CA LEU A 295 -2.82 2.63 -4.88
C LEU A 295 -2.33 3.46 -6.08
N VAL A 296 -2.22 2.79 -7.23
CA VAL A 296 -1.66 3.28 -8.49
C VAL A 296 -2.69 4.06 -9.32
N GLU A 297 -3.99 3.84 -9.07
CA GLU A 297 -5.07 4.32 -9.92
C GLU A 297 -6.11 5.12 -9.12
N GLY A 298 -6.30 6.39 -9.46
CA GLY A 298 -7.45 7.20 -9.07
C GLY A 298 -7.54 7.69 -7.62
N LEU A 299 -7.02 6.93 -6.64
CA LEU A 299 -7.18 7.28 -5.23
C LEU A 299 -6.59 8.64 -4.86
N PRO A 300 -5.31 8.96 -5.14
CA PRO A 300 -4.79 10.28 -4.78
C PRO A 300 -5.49 11.41 -5.55
N LEU A 301 -6.00 11.14 -6.75
CA LEU A 301 -6.76 12.10 -7.56
C LEU A 301 -8.13 12.42 -6.94
N GLU A 302 -8.94 11.39 -6.69
CA GLU A 302 -10.27 11.55 -6.10
C GLU A 302 -10.17 12.00 -4.63
N SER A 303 -9.11 11.63 -3.91
CA SER A 303 -8.82 12.16 -2.58
C SER A 303 -8.40 13.63 -2.61
N ALA A 304 -7.63 14.06 -3.61
CA ALA A 304 -7.32 15.48 -3.80
C ALA A 304 -8.59 16.29 -4.10
N ALA A 305 -9.45 15.78 -4.98
CA ALA A 305 -10.73 16.40 -5.29
C ALA A 305 -11.65 16.47 -4.05
N LEU A 306 -11.78 15.38 -3.29
CA LEU A 306 -12.60 15.37 -2.09
C LEU A 306 -12.02 16.26 -0.99
N ALA A 307 -10.71 16.25 -0.76
CA ALA A 307 -10.08 17.15 0.22
C ALA A 307 -10.36 18.62 -0.14
N ALA A 308 -10.28 18.98 -1.43
CA ALA A 308 -10.64 20.32 -1.89
C ALA A 308 -12.12 20.64 -1.62
N GLU A 309 -13.04 19.71 -1.92
CA GLU A 309 -14.49 19.85 -1.64
C GLU A 309 -14.78 20.01 -0.13
N LEU A 310 -14.00 19.33 0.70
CA LEU A 310 -14.13 19.37 2.16
C LEU A 310 -13.53 20.63 2.79
N GLY A 311 -12.84 21.48 2.02
CA GLY A 311 -12.17 22.69 2.49
C GLY A 311 -10.78 22.44 3.09
N GLU A 312 -10.10 21.39 2.66
CA GLU A 312 -8.76 20.97 3.14
C GLU A 312 -7.68 21.21 2.06
N PRO A 313 -7.34 22.47 1.72
CA PRO A 313 -6.46 22.77 0.58
C PRO A 313 -5.05 22.22 0.73
N VAL A 314 -4.53 22.16 1.97
CA VAL A 314 -3.19 21.61 2.26
C VAL A 314 -3.17 20.11 2.00
N LEU A 315 -4.18 19.38 2.49
CA LEU A 315 -4.33 17.94 2.28
C LEU A 315 -4.56 17.60 0.81
N ALA A 316 -5.38 18.40 0.12
CA ALA A 316 -5.57 18.30 -1.33
C ALA A 316 -4.25 18.48 -2.08
N GLY A 317 -3.42 19.44 -1.66
CA GLY A 317 -2.10 19.68 -2.24
C GLY A 317 -1.11 18.54 -2.00
N TYR A 318 -1.15 17.91 -0.82
CA TYR A 318 -0.37 16.70 -0.55
C TYR A 318 -0.78 15.54 -1.46
N CYS A 319 -2.08 15.25 -1.56
CA CYS A 319 -2.59 14.24 -2.49
C CYS A 319 -2.19 14.55 -3.93
N ARG A 320 -2.30 15.81 -4.36
CA ARG A 320 -1.87 16.27 -5.68
C ARG A 320 -0.38 16.07 -5.94
N TRP A 321 0.47 16.26 -4.94
CA TRP A 321 1.90 16.00 -5.06
C TRP A 321 2.20 14.53 -5.33
N TYR A 322 1.50 13.60 -4.68
CA TYR A 322 1.63 12.17 -4.97
C TYR A 322 1.13 11.82 -6.38
N VAL A 323 0.05 12.45 -6.85
CA VAL A 323 -0.42 12.31 -8.24
C VAL A 323 0.67 12.70 -9.23
N ASP A 324 1.25 13.90 -9.07
CA ASP A 324 2.28 14.40 -9.98
C ASP A 324 3.49 13.45 -10.04
N ARG A 325 3.95 12.98 -8.87
CA ARG A 325 5.06 12.01 -8.77
C ARG A 325 4.76 10.71 -9.48
N TYR A 326 3.53 10.21 -9.33
CA TYR A 326 3.11 8.97 -9.94
C TYR A 326 3.03 9.10 -11.48
N VAL A 327 2.46 10.20 -11.99
CA VAL A 327 2.43 10.45 -13.44
C VAL A 327 3.83 10.65 -14.02
N ASP A 328 4.72 11.35 -13.31
CA ASP A 328 6.13 11.47 -13.71
C ASP A 328 6.85 10.11 -13.73
N PHE A 329 6.55 9.24 -12.77
CA PHE A 329 7.06 7.87 -12.76
C PHE A 329 6.62 7.10 -14.01
N VAL A 330 5.32 7.10 -14.34
CA VAL A 330 4.79 6.44 -15.55
C VAL A 330 5.45 6.98 -16.82
N ARG A 331 5.55 8.32 -16.97
CA ARG A 331 6.21 8.96 -18.12
C ARG A 331 7.68 8.57 -18.27
N SER A 332 8.39 8.39 -17.15
CA SER A 332 9.82 8.07 -17.17
C SER A 332 10.15 6.64 -17.58
N ARG A 333 9.13 5.78 -17.78
CA ARG A 333 9.29 4.34 -18.01
C ARG A 333 8.63 3.96 -19.34
N PRO A 334 9.42 3.79 -20.42
CA PRO A 334 8.89 3.45 -21.74
C PRO A 334 7.98 2.21 -21.76
N THR A 335 8.26 1.22 -20.91
CA THR A 335 7.44 0.00 -20.74
C THR A 335 6.04 0.24 -20.16
N TYR A 336 5.77 1.42 -19.60
CA TYR A 336 4.47 1.80 -19.02
C TYR A 336 3.73 2.84 -19.85
N ALA A 337 4.34 3.37 -20.92
CA ALA A 337 3.73 4.44 -21.69
C ALA A 337 2.43 3.99 -22.36
N GLU A 338 2.38 2.75 -22.85
CA GLU A 338 1.21 2.17 -23.54
C GLU A 338 0.21 1.61 -22.53
N SER A 339 0.61 0.66 -21.71
CA SER A 339 -0.27 -0.09 -20.82
C SER A 339 -0.35 0.43 -19.40
N GLY A 340 0.41 1.45 -18.98
CA GLY A 340 0.47 1.84 -17.55
C GLY A 340 0.95 0.75 -16.56
N LEU A 341 1.29 -0.46 -17.05
CA LEU A 341 1.58 -1.66 -16.28
C LEU A 341 2.79 -2.42 -16.89
N PRO A 342 3.63 -3.09 -16.09
CA PRO A 342 4.74 -3.90 -16.63
C PRO A 342 4.26 -5.07 -17.47
N GLU A 343 5.05 -5.46 -18.49
CA GLU A 343 4.82 -6.68 -19.30
C GLU A 343 4.95 -7.99 -18.51
N GLY A 344 5.46 -7.93 -17.28
CA GLY A 344 5.58 -9.06 -16.36
C GLY A 344 6.38 -8.68 -15.12
N GLN A 345 6.49 -9.62 -14.17
CA GLN A 345 7.30 -9.39 -12.98
C GLN A 345 8.75 -9.04 -13.34
N PRO A 346 9.30 -7.91 -12.88
CA PRO A 346 10.73 -7.70 -12.80
C PRO A 346 11.41 -8.63 -11.79
N PHE A 347 10.67 -9.36 -10.94
CA PHE A 347 11.26 -10.19 -9.86
C PHE A 347 10.56 -11.55 -9.67
N GLY A 348 10.78 -12.49 -10.61
CA GLY A 348 10.78 -13.97 -10.50
C GLY A 348 9.88 -14.78 -9.53
N GLN A 349 8.95 -14.19 -8.80
CA GLN A 349 8.07 -14.88 -7.84
C GLN A 349 6.86 -15.46 -8.56
N LYS A 350 6.70 -16.79 -8.57
CA LYS A 350 5.48 -17.45 -9.07
C LYS A 350 4.29 -17.24 -8.13
N ILE A 351 3.82 -16.01 -7.97
CA ILE A 351 2.54 -15.73 -7.33
C ILE A 351 1.47 -15.95 -8.41
N ASN A 352 0.69 -17.03 -8.29
CA ASN A 352 -0.31 -17.46 -9.27
C ASN A 352 -1.46 -16.46 -9.53
N ILE A 353 -1.44 -15.27 -8.91
CA ILE A 353 -2.47 -14.24 -9.03
C ILE A 353 -2.17 -13.30 -10.20
N GLU A 354 -0.91 -13.15 -10.64
CA GLU A 354 -0.58 -12.23 -11.75
C GLU A 354 -0.87 -12.78 -13.15
N ALA A 355 -1.17 -14.08 -13.26
CA ALA A 355 -1.82 -14.63 -14.44
C ALA A 355 -3.26 -14.11 -14.64
N GLN A 356 -3.74 -13.19 -13.77
CA GLN A 356 -5.12 -12.68 -13.74
C GLN A 356 -5.27 -11.22 -14.17
N PHE A 357 -4.20 -10.46 -14.45
CA PHE A 357 -4.33 -9.04 -14.82
C PHE A 357 -4.02 -8.78 -16.28
N SER A 358 -5.09 -8.48 -17.02
CA SER A 358 -5.09 -7.94 -18.36
C SER A 358 -4.17 -6.72 -18.52
N GLN A 359 -3.44 -6.61 -19.64
CA GLN A 359 -2.84 -5.32 -20.03
C GLN A 359 -3.90 -4.22 -20.20
N LEU A 360 -5.15 -4.57 -20.54
CA LEU A 360 -6.28 -3.65 -20.63
C LEU A 360 -6.87 -3.25 -19.26
N ALA A 361 -6.45 -3.88 -18.16
CA ALA A 361 -6.85 -3.46 -16.82
C ALA A 361 -6.42 -2.00 -16.54
N SER A 362 -5.34 -1.57 -17.20
CA SER A 362 -4.84 -0.20 -17.22
C SER A 362 -5.82 0.85 -17.73
N ALA A 363 -6.87 0.46 -18.46
CA ALA A 363 -7.96 1.35 -18.80
C ALA A 363 -8.51 2.06 -17.55
N ARG A 364 -8.47 1.40 -16.40
CA ARG A 364 -8.90 1.96 -15.12
C ARG A 364 -8.03 3.13 -14.66
N PHE A 365 -6.70 3.06 -14.81
CA PHE A 365 -5.79 4.16 -14.53
C PHE A 365 -6.14 5.40 -15.36
N TYR A 366 -6.21 5.24 -16.69
CA TYR A 366 -6.52 6.33 -17.60
C TYR A 366 -7.95 6.85 -17.43
N ALA A 367 -8.91 5.97 -17.19
CA ALA A 367 -10.29 6.32 -16.85
C ALA A 367 -10.36 7.18 -15.59
N SER A 368 -9.57 6.87 -14.56
CA SER A 368 -9.57 7.62 -13.30
C SER A 368 -9.06 9.05 -13.50
N ILE A 369 -8.00 9.25 -14.29
CA ILE A 369 -7.53 10.60 -14.65
C ILE A 369 -8.59 11.32 -15.48
N ALA A 370 -9.13 10.68 -16.51
CA ALA A 370 -10.12 11.27 -17.41
C ALA A 370 -11.39 11.66 -16.65
N ARG A 371 -11.88 10.79 -15.77
CA ARG A 371 -13.01 11.04 -14.87
C ARG A 371 -12.73 12.22 -13.96
N ALA A 372 -11.56 12.24 -13.30
CA ALA A 372 -11.22 13.32 -12.40
C ALA A 372 -11.17 14.67 -13.15
N LEU A 373 -10.68 14.70 -14.38
CA LEU A 373 -10.70 15.90 -15.23
C LEU A 373 -12.12 16.34 -15.63
N VAL A 374 -13.02 15.39 -15.89
CA VAL A 374 -14.40 15.69 -16.31
C VAL A 374 -15.28 16.09 -15.14
N GLU A 375 -15.26 15.31 -14.06
CA GLU A 375 -16.18 15.45 -12.92
C GLU A 375 -15.63 16.38 -11.83
N PHE A 376 -14.30 16.48 -11.73
CA PHE A 376 -13.59 17.23 -10.71
C PHE A 376 -12.48 18.10 -11.30
N GLY A 377 -12.71 18.72 -12.47
CA GLY A 377 -11.67 19.37 -13.30
C GLY A 377 -10.81 20.43 -12.61
N GLU A 378 -11.21 20.91 -11.43
CA GLU A 378 -10.39 21.71 -10.51
C GLU A 378 -9.13 20.96 -10.03
N VAL A 379 -9.14 19.63 -10.02
CA VAL A 379 -8.03 18.76 -9.61
C VAL A 379 -6.75 19.05 -10.41
N ASP A 380 -6.87 19.44 -11.68
CA ASP A 380 -5.74 19.81 -12.54
C ASP A 380 -5.14 21.17 -12.21
N ARG A 381 -5.93 22.02 -11.52
CA ARG A 381 -5.53 23.35 -11.08
C ARG A 381 -5.03 23.38 -9.64
N LEU A 382 -5.27 22.32 -8.87
CA LEU A 382 -4.77 22.22 -7.50
C LEU A 382 -3.27 22.47 -7.45
N GLU A 383 -2.86 23.23 -6.45
CA GLU A 383 -1.46 23.44 -6.15
C GLU A 383 -0.86 22.14 -5.61
N SER A 384 0.27 21.73 -6.18
CA SER A 384 1.02 20.56 -5.73
C SER A 384 1.88 20.98 -4.54
N ILE A 385 1.57 20.44 -3.35
CA ILE A 385 2.27 20.80 -2.11
C ILE A 385 3.04 19.57 -1.64
N GLU A 386 4.36 19.69 -1.53
CA GLU A 386 5.19 18.64 -0.97
C GLU A 386 4.84 18.40 0.50
N PRO A 387 4.52 17.16 0.91
CA PRO A 387 4.25 16.86 2.32
C PRO A 387 5.46 17.20 3.20
N PRO A 388 5.26 17.81 4.39
CA PRO A 388 6.33 18.12 5.33
C PRO A 388 6.89 16.83 5.95
N PHE A 389 7.87 16.96 6.86
CA PHE A 389 8.24 15.84 7.72
C PHE A 389 7.01 15.41 8.55
N PHE A 390 6.58 14.17 8.33
CA PHE A 390 5.55 13.53 9.12
C PHE A 390 5.94 12.10 9.51
N GLY A 391 5.40 11.66 10.64
CA GLY A 391 5.34 10.25 11.00
C GLY A 391 3.89 9.77 11.03
N SER A 392 3.68 8.49 10.77
CA SER A 392 2.39 7.85 10.99
C SER A 392 2.63 6.62 11.85
N TYR A 393 2.00 6.60 13.02
CA TYR A 393 2.05 5.46 13.92
C TYR A 393 0.80 4.61 13.76
N ALA A 394 1.01 3.35 13.36
CA ALA A 394 0.02 2.30 13.34
C ALA A 394 0.14 1.49 14.62
N TRP A 395 -0.77 1.74 15.56
CA TRP A 395 -0.67 1.25 16.94
C TRP A 395 -0.78 -0.27 17.04
N GLU A 396 -1.61 -0.90 16.20
CA GLU A 396 -1.91 -2.33 16.29
C GLU A 396 -0.76 -3.23 15.83
N ALA A 397 -0.07 -2.85 14.75
CA ALA A 397 1.17 -3.48 14.32
C ALA A 397 2.38 -2.98 15.13
N ALA A 398 2.19 -1.94 15.93
CA ALA A 398 3.25 -1.09 16.47
C ALA A 398 4.27 -0.77 15.37
N TRP A 399 3.81 -0.06 14.35
CA TRP A 399 4.60 0.30 13.18
C TRP A 399 4.66 1.81 13.06
N LEU A 400 5.87 2.35 12.99
CA LEU A 400 6.10 3.75 12.70
C LEU A 400 6.59 3.90 11.27
N ARG A 401 5.86 4.65 10.46
CA ARG A 401 6.34 5.15 9.18
C ARG A 401 6.82 6.58 9.35
N VAL A 402 7.92 6.92 8.70
CA VAL A 402 8.47 8.27 8.67
C VAL A 402 8.70 8.69 7.23
N SER A 403 8.16 9.84 6.85
CA SER A 403 8.36 10.46 5.54
C SER A 403 8.86 11.89 5.71
N THR A 404 9.98 12.22 5.08
CA THR A 404 10.70 13.49 5.24
C THR A 404 11.02 14.11 3.87
N PRO A 405 11.41 15.39 3.80
CA PRO A 405 11.91 16.00 2.56
C PRO A 405 13.05 15.25 1.85
N VAL A 406 13.80 14.42 2.57
CA VAL A 406 15.01 13.78 2.05
C VAL A 406 14.93 12.25 1.95
N TYR A 407 14.17 11.60 2.83
CA TYR A 407 14.05 10.15 2.92
C TYR A 407 12.65 9.69 3.36
N GLU A 408 12.35 8.43 3.12
CA GLU A 408 11.20 7.74 3.71
C GLU A 408 11.62 6.38 4.26
N THR A 409 11.17 6.04 5.47
CA THR A 409 11.53 4.80 6.15
C THR A 409 10.40 4.26 7.03
N SER A 410 10.53 2.99 7.40
CA SER A 410 9.56 2.25 8.21
C SER A 410 10.26 1.49 9.33
N PHE A 411 9.67 1.50 10.52
CA PHE A 411 10.11 0.76 11.70
C PHE A 411 8.98 -0.09 12.26
N ALA A 412 9.09 -1.41 12.15
CA ALA A 412 8.11 -2.34 12.69
C ALA A 412 8.58 -2.88 14.05
N GLY A 413 7.79 -2.66 15.09
CA GLY A 413 7.98 -3.31 16.39
C GLY A 413 7.67 -4.81 16.34
N HIS A 414 6.78 -5.21 15.44
CA HIS A 414 6.40 -6.60 15.17
C HIS A 414 5.96 -6.69 13.69
N THR A 415 6.28 -7.78 12.99
CA THR A 415 5.63 -8.07 11.70
C THR A 415 4.50 -9.06 11.91
N CYS A 416 3.33 -8.75 11.38
CA CYS A 416 2.20 -9.66 11.43
C CYS A 416 2.38 -10.79 10.40
N LEU A 417 2.56 -12.02 10.86
CA LEU A 417 1.76 -13.15 10.36
C LEU A 417 0.68 -13.55 11.39
N ARG A 418 0.24 -12.61 12.23
CA ARG A 418 -0.82 -12.82 13.24
C ARG A 418 -2.19 -13.23 12.65
N ASN A 419 -2.32 -13.33 11.33
CA ASN A 419 -3.44 -13.96 10.65
C ASN A 419 -3.33 -15.49 10.50
N ILE A 420 -2.39 -16.16 11.17
CA ILE A 420 -2.63 -17.55 11.56
C ILE A 420 -3.41 -17.49 12.88
N PRO A 421 -4.75 -17.66 12.87
CA PRO A 421 -5.47 -17.87 14.10
C PRO A 421 -4.77 -18.99 14.87
N VAL A 422 -4.62 -18.76 16.17
CA VAL A 422 -3.94 -19.64 17.12
C VAL A 422 -4.49 -21.07 16.99
N VAL A 423 -3.85 -21.90 16.16
CA VAL A 423 -4.07 -23.34 16.11
C VAL A 423 -2.74 -23.99 16.51
N PRO A 424 -2.67 -24.70 17.66
CA PRO A 424 -1.44 -25.24 18.23
C PRO A 424 -0.63 -26.26 17.39
N ARG A 425 -0.93 -26.45 16.10
CA ARG A 425 -0.40 -27.57 15.30
C ARG A 425 -0.02 -27.28 13.84
N TYR A 426 -0.18 -26.06 13.32
CA TYR A 426 0.06 -25.81 11.88
C TYR A 426 0.99 -24.64 11.56
N GLY A 427 1.76 -24.14 12.52
CA GLY A 427 2.99 -23.44 12.19
C GLY A 427 4.00 -24.46 11.68
N ASP A 428 4.33 -24.42 10.39
CA ASP A 428 5.63 -24.98 9.97
C ASP A 428 6.68 -24.27 10.84
N PRO A 429 7.54 -24.98 11.58
CA PRO A 429 8.61 -24.36 12.36
C PRO A 429 9.57 -23.52 11.49
N ASN A 430 9.49 -23.63 10.16
CA ASN A 430 10.21 -22.82 9.18
C ASN A 430 9.41 -21.61 8.64
N LEU A 431 8.09 -21.54 8.82
CA LEU A 431 7.26 -20.36 8.49
C LEU A 431 7.17 -19.45 9.73
N GLY A 432 8.32 -18.92 10.15
CA GLY A 432 8.37 -17.85 11.14
C GLY A 432 8.06 -16.51 10.48
N THR A 433 7.14 -15.72 11.01
CA THR A 433 7.14 -14.27 10.75
C THR A 433 6.68 -13.52 11.98
N LEU A 434 7.68 -13.09 12.73
CA LEU A 434 7.63 -12.02 13.70
C LEU A 434 9.00 -11.33 13.65
N ILE A 435 9.16 -10.27 12.85
CA ILE A 435 10.36 -9.44 12.83
C ILE A 435 10.19 -8.43 13.95
N GLY A 436 10.56 -8.85 15.16
CA GLY A 436 10.65 -7.95 16.30
C GLY A 436 11.88 -7.06 16.17
N GLY A 437 11.70 -5.75 16.10
CA GLY A 437 12.79 -4.80 16.39
C GLY A 437 13.84 -4.60 15.30
N ALA A 438 13.52 -4.84 14.02
CA ALA A 438 14.40 -4.38 12.95
C ALA A 438 14.35 -2.82 12.91
N PRO A 439 15.48 -2.11 13.12
CA PRO A 439 15.56 -0.64 13.21
C PRO A 439 15.11 0.11 11.97
N LEU A 440 15.10 -0.58 10.84
CA LEU A 440 14.82 -0.04 9.54
C LEU A 440 14.34 -1.21 8.68
N ALA A 441 13.04 -1.26 8.41
CA ALA A 441 12.42 -2.28 7.57
C ALA A 441 12.54 -1.91 6.08
N THR A 442 12.40 -0.62 5.77
CA THR A 442 12.42 -0.07 4.41
C THR A 442 13.10 1.30 4.41
N LEU A 443 13.85 1.64 3.36
CA LEU A 443 14.42 2.97 3.15
C LEU A 443 14.38 3.40 1.68
N PHE A 444 13.79 4.57 1.45
CA PHE A 444 13.80 5.30 0.19
C PHE A 444 14.56 6.62 0.31
N SER A 445 15.26 7.01 -0.74
CA SER A 445 15.90 8.33 -0.89
C SER A 445 15.68 8.86 -2.30
N ASP A 446 15.17 10.09 -2.43
CA ASP A 446 14.91 10.79 -3.70
C ASP A 446 14.25 9.93 -4.81
N GLY A 447 13.27 9.09 -4.45
CA GLY A 447 12.57 8.24 -5.44
C GLY A 447 13.19 6.86 -5.69
N GLU A 448 14.33 6.56 -5.04
CA GLU A 448 15.04 5.29 -5.16
C GLU A 448 14.80 4.42 -3.93
N LEU A 449 14.37 3.17 -4.12
CA LEU A 449 14.40 2.15 -3.08
C LEU A 449 15.85 1.78 -2.82
N LEU A 450 16.37 2.12 -1.65
CA LEU A 450 17.75 1.81 -1.26
C LEU A 450 17.83 0.44 -0.60
N TYR A 451 16.85 0.14 0.25
CA TYR A 451 16.87 -1.06 1.07
C TYR A 451 15.44 -1.46 1.47
N ALA A 452 15.11 -2.72 1.25
CA ALA A 452 13.92 -3.39 1.79
C ALA A 452 14.29 -4.83 2.13
N ALA A 453 14.09 -5.21 3.39
CA ALA A 453 14.36 -6.57 3.83
C ALA A 453 13.05 -7.32 4.07
N SER A 454 12.93 -8.52 3.52
CA SER A 454 11.85 -9.43 3.89
C SER A 454 12.39 -10.70 4.55
N PHE A 455 13.38 -11.38 3.96
CA PHE A 455 14.01 -12.60 4.50
C PHE A 455 15.30 -12.88 3.71
N PRO A 456 16.26 -13.69 4.21
CA PRO A 456 16.36 -14.30 5.54
C PRO A 456 16.81 -13.31 6.64
N VAL A 457 16.81 -13.72 7.92
CA VAL A 457 17.26 -12.90 9.07
C VAL A 457 18.60 -12.18 8.83
N SER A 458 19.51 -12.81 8.09
CA SER A 458 20.80 -12.20 7.70
C SER A 458 20.64 -10.93 6.87
N SER A 459 19.53 -10.71 6.18
CA SER A 459 19.26 -9.48 5.44
C SER A 459 18.71 -8.35 6.30
N LEU A 460 18.44 -8.57 7.60
CA LEU A 460 17.94 -7.57 8.55
C LEU A 460 19.05 -6.91 9.36
N TRP A 461 18.81 -5.68 9.82
CA TRP A 461 19.61 -5.08 10.88
C TRP A 461 19.23 -5.72 12.21
N HIS A 462 20.17 -6.37 12.89
CA HIS A 462 19.86 -7.12 14.11
C HIS A 462 21.10 -7.37 14.99
N ILE A 463 20.87 -7.92 16.17
CA ILE A 463 21.90 -8.36 17.12
C ILE A 463 21.88 -9.88 17.17
N GLU A 464 23.04 -10.52 17.03
CA GLU A 464 23.26 -11.94 17.26
C GLU A 464 24.06 -12.14 18.56
N VAL A 465 23.73 -13.15 19.33
CA VAL A 465 24.45 -13.51 20.57
C VAL A 465 24.74 -14.99 20.53
N ASP A 466 26.01 -15.35 20.58
CA ASP A 466 26.48 -16.72 20.75
C ASP A 466 26.86 -16.93 22.23
N ASP A 467 26.19 -17.85 22.91
CA ASP A 467 26.51 -18.22 24.29
C ASP A 467 27.57 -19.34 24.36
N HIS A 468 28.13 -19.52 25.56
CA HIS A 468 29.13 -20.55 25.83
C HIS A 468 28.65 -22.00 25.63
N ASN A 469 27.32 -22.22 25.54
CA ASN A 469 26.72 -23.53 25.30
C ASN A 469 26.51 -23.80 23.80
N GLY A 470 26.98 -22.92 22.92
CA GLY A 470 26.80 -23.02 21.48
C GLY A 470 25.40 -22.65 20.99
N ARG A 471 24.60 -21.94 21.81
CA ARG A 471 23.29 -21.43 21.41
C ARG A 471 23.45 -20.05 20.77
N ARG A 472 22.66 -19.80 19.72
CA ARG A 472 22.55 -18.50 19.07
C ARG A 472 21.20 -17.88 19.34
N PHE A 473 21.20 -16.61 19.74
CA PHE A 473 20.02 -15.78 19.91
C PHE A 473 20.07 -14.61 18.95
N VAL A 474 18.94 -14.23 18.36
CA VAL A 474 18.88 -13.09 17.43
C VAL A 474 17.75 -12.14 17.82
N SER A 475 18.01 -10.83 17.76
CA SER A 475 17.04 -9.79 18.17
C SER A 475 15.79 -9.74 17.29
N CYS A 476 15.87 -10.24 16.07
CA CYS A 476 14.79 -10.20 15.08
C CYS A 476 13.94 -11.48 15.00
N SER A 477 14.13 -12.46 15.89
CA SER A 477 13.26 -13.64 16.01
C SER A 477 12.52 -13.64 17.34
N THR A 478 11.21 -13.51 17.37
CA THR A 478 10.46 -13.53 18.64
C THR A 478 9.68 -14.82 18.83
N SER A 479 9.73 -15.38 20.03
CA SER A 479 8.84 -16.45 20.50
C SER A 479 7.51 -15.86 21.01
N PRO A 480 6.37 -16.58 20.95
CA PRO A 480 5.14 -16.19 21.64
C PRO A 480 5.31 -16.00 23.16
N GLU A 481 6.38 -16.55 23.74
CA GLU A 481 6.70 -16.42 25.17
C GLU A 481 7.50 -15.15 25.50
N ASP A 482 8.03 -14.45 24.50
CA ASP A 482 8.82 -13.23 24.70
C ASP A 482 7.91 -12.02 24.96
N ASP A 483 8.35 -11.11 25.83
CA ASP A 483 7.68 -9.82 26.01
C ASP A 483 8.32 -8.79 25.08
N SER A 484 7.57 -8.25 24.12
CA SER A 484 8.01 -7.13 23.29
C SER A 484 7.13 -5.89 23.49
N VAL A 485 7.77 -4.72 23.44
CA VAL A 485 7.10 -3.42 23.53
C VAL A 485 7.73 -2.49 22.49
N LEU A 486 6.88 -1.76 21.77
CA LEU A 486 7.29 -0.57 21.03
C LEU A 486 6.53 0.63 21.58
N THR A 487 7.28 1.71 21.81
CA THR A 487 6.72 3.04 22.07
C THR A 487 7.27 4.03 21.05
N VAL A 488 6.45 5.00 20.64
CA VAL A 488 6.86 6.11 19.79
C VAL A 488 6.69 7.40 20.59
N ARG A 489 7.74 8.21 20.70
CA ARG A 489 7.67 9.54 21.30
C ARG A 489 7.54 10.62 20.22
N SER A 490 6.54 11.48 20.37
CA SER A 490 6.39 12.70 19.55
C SER A 490 7.45 13.74 19.93
N SER A 491 7.64 14.75 19.08
CA SER A 491 8.54 15.87 19.40
C SER A 491 8.04 16.71 20.58
N GLU A 492 6.76 16.61 20.93
CA GLU A 492 6.15 17.30 22.07
C GLU A 492 6.31 16.51 23.38
N GLY A 493 6.80 15.27 23.30
CA GLY A 493 7.08 14.40 24.44
C GLY A 493 6.00 13.36 24.71
N ASP A 494 4.90 13.35 23.94
CA ASP A 494 3.85 12.34 24.08
C ASP A 494 4.40 10.96 23.74
N ILE A 495 4.08 9.97 24.57
CA ILE A 495 4.47 8.58 24.35
C ILE A 495 3.23 7.85 23.84
N LEU A 496 3.36 7.28 22.65
CA LEU A 496 2.35 6.50 21.98
C LEU A 496 2.73 5.02 22.08
N SER A 497 1.77 4.20 22.51
CA SER A 497 1.89 2.76 22.53
C SER A 497 0.60 2.12 22.03
N ALA A 498 0.65 0.84 21.68
CA ALA A 498 -0.54 0.08 21.28
C ALA A 498 -1.68 0.09 22.32
N ALA A 499 -1.35 0.36 23.59
CA ALA A 499 -2.32 0.40 24.68
C ALA A 499 -3.12 1.71 24.76
N ASP A 500 -2.65 2.76 24.07
CA ASP A 500 -3.21 4.12 24.17
C ASP A 500 -4.28 4.42 23.13
N PHE A 501 -4.62 3.45 22.25
CA PHE A 501 -5.51 3.67 21.11
C PHE A 501 -6.73 2.76 21.12
N ASP A 502 -7.90 3.34 20.81
CA ASP A 502 -9.08 2.56 20.45
C ASP A 502 -8.89 1.99 19.03
N PRO A 503 -9.21 0.71 18.78
CA PRO A 503 -9.22 0.13 17.45
C PRO A 503 -9.99 0.89 16.37
N TYR A 504 -10.90 1.79 16.76
CA TYR A 504 -11.70 2.62 15.87
C TYR A 504 -11.22 4.08 15.78
N ASP A 505 -10.16 4.46 16.51
CA ASP A 505 -9.59 5.80 16.42
C ASP A 505 -8.91 6.05 15.06
N PRO A 506 -8.92 7.30 14.58
CA PRO A 506 -8.23 7.67 13.35
C PRO A 506 -6.71 7.48 13.49
N PRO A 507 -5.99 7.25 12.38
CA PRO A 507 -4.53 7.16 12.35
C PRO A 507 -3.84 8.31 13.09
N CYS A 508 -2.82 7.96 13.86
CA CYS A 508 -1.99 8.95 14.53
C CYS A 508 -0.92 9.47 13.57
N ASN A 509 -1.20 10.61 12.93
CA ASN A 509 -0.22 11.36 12.15
C ASN A 509 0.49 12.38 13.04
N LEU A 510 1.82 12.39 13.01
CA LEU A 510 2.70 13.21 13.81
C LEU A 510 3.47 14.17 12.90
N PHE A 511 3.54 15.45 13.28
CA PHE A 511 4.22 16.49 12.48
C PHE A 511 5.28 17.22 13.33
N PRO A 512 6.49 16.63 13.49
CA PRO A 512 7.60 17.12 14.33
C PRO A 512 8.08 18.56 14.12
N GLY A 513 7.77 19.16 12.96
CA GLY A 513 8.45 20.37 12.50
C GLY A 513 9.90 20.09 12.03
N PRO A 514 10.63 21.12 11.55
CA PRO A 514 11.95 20.92 10.92
C PRO A 514 13.06 20.42 11.85
N ASP A 515 13.07 20.90 13.10
CA ASP A 515 14.09 20.57 14.11
C ASP A 515 13.65 19.46 15.07
N GLY A 516 12.38 19.04 15.00
CA GLY A 516 11.83 17.98 15.82
C GLY A 516 12.29 16.59 15.38
N CYS A 517 12.05 15.60 16.22
CA CYS A 517 12.27 14.20 15.90
C CYS A 517 11.16 13.30 16.42
N LEU A 518 11.06 12.12 15.82
CA LEU A 518 10.25 11.02 16.33
C LEU A 518 11.18 9.96 16.91
N GLU A 519 10.93 9.55 18.15
CA GLU A 519 11.73 8.52 18.80
C GLU A 519 10.98 7.19 18.80
N ALA A 520 11.51 6.15 18.18
CA ALA A 520 10.98 4.79 18.29
C ALA A 520 11.84 3.99 19.27
N CYS A 521 11.21 3.52 20.35
CA CYS A 521 11.86 2.70 21.38
C CYS A 521 11.22 1.32 21.40
N TRP A 522 11.96 0.33 20.91
CA TRP A 522 11.56 -1.07 20.95
C TRP A 522 12.40 -1.83 21.97
N GLN A 523 11.76 -2.73 22.70
CA GLN A 523 12.40 -3.62 23.65
C GLN A 523 11.81 -5.02 23.53
N ARG A 524 12.66 -6.02 23.73
CA ARG A 524 12.26 -7.42 23.84
C ARG A 524 12.99 -8.11 24.96
N ASN A 525 12.23 -8.67 25.89
CA ASN A 525 12.72 -9.57 26.93
C ASN A 525 12.50 -11.01 26.49
N GLU A 526 13.59 -11.69 26.13
CA GLU A 526 13.61 -13.14 25.91
C GLU A 526 13.61 -13.82 27.28
N ARG A 527 12.47 -14.41 27.64
CA ARG A 527 12.21 -14.85 29.02
C ARG A 527 13.07 -16.02 29.46
N ARG A 528 13.36 -16.98 28.57
CA ARG A 528 13.96 -18.27 28.94
C ARG A 528 15.42 -18.10 29.35
N ASN A 529 16.17 -17.26 28.66
CA ASN A 529 17.60 -17.04 28.88
C ASN A 529 17.90 -15.65 29.47
N LYS A 530 16.84 -14.86 29.72
CA LYS A 530 16.90 -13.54 30.36
C LYS A 530 17.80 -12.57 29.61
N LEU A 531 17.64 -12.56 28.29
CA LEU A 531 18.30 -11.62 27.39
C LEU A 531 17.32 -10.51 27.05
N GLU A 532 17.80 -9.28 27.10
CA GLU A 532 17.01 -8.11 26.73
C GLU A 532 17.66 -7.43 25.54
N PHE A 533 16.88 -7.26 24.48
CA PHE A 533 17.26 -6.52 23.29
C PHE A 533 16.53 -5.18 23.32
N HIS A 534 17.22 -4.10 22.93
CA HIS A 534 16.62 -2.79 22.80
C HIS A 534 17.08 -2.10 21.52
N VAL A 535 16.17 -1.34 20.92
CA VAL A 535 16.42 -0.47 19.78
C VAL A 535 15.82 0.89 20.09
N HIS A 536 16.61 1.95 19.99
CA HIS A 536 16.17 3.32 20.17
C HIS A 536 16.61 4.15 18.96
N ASN A 537 15.64 4.48 18.12
CA ASN A 537 15.88 5.25 16.91
C ASN A 537 15.27 6.64 17.03
N ARG A 538 15.95 7.65 16.49
CA ARG A 538 15.45 9.01 16.33
C ARG A 538 15.46 9.39 14.87
N TYR A 539 14.30 9.79 14.37
CA TYR A 539 14.09 10.17 12.99
C TYR A 539 13.93 11.69 12.91
N TYR A 540 14.77 12.35 12.11
CA TYR A 540 14.76 13.80 11.88
C TYR A 540 14.44 14.10 10.42
N ALA A 541 14.21 15.36 10.07
CA ALA A 541 13.95 15.75 8.68
C ALA A 541 15.11 15.44 7.70
N ASP A 542 16.34 15.35 8.20
CA ASP A 542 17.57 15.24 7.40
C ASP A 542 18.47 14.02 7.71
N ARG A 543 18.18 13.28 8.78
CA ARG A 543 19.01 12.16 9.26
C ARG A 543 18.24 11.16 10.12
N ILE A 544 18.84 9.99 10.32
CA ILE A 544 18.36 8.96 11.24
C ILE A 544 19.48 8.62 12.23
N GLU A 545 19.19 8.67 13.52
CA GLU A 545 20.08 8.22 14.59
C GLU A 545 19.57 6.88 15.14
N LEU A 546 20.39 5.85 15.10
CA LEU A 546 20.04 4.49 15.46
C LEU A 546 20.87 4.05 16.66
N GLU A 547 20.24 3.49 17.68
CA GLU A 547 20.91 2.84 18.81
C GLU A 547 20.40 1.41 18.97
N PHE A 548 21.32 0.47 18.89
CA PHE A 548 21.11 -0.96 19.09
C PHE A 548 21.71 -1.36 20.42
N GLY A 549 21.04 -2.21 21.18
CA GLY A 549 21.71 -2.78 22.32
C GLY A 549 21.11 -4.07 22.84
N MET A 550 21.92 -4.69 23.67
CA MET A 550 21.62 -5.95 24.31
C MET A 550 22.12 -5.90 25.76
N ARG A 551 21.32 -6.47 26.66
CA ARG A 551 21.61 -6.63 28.08
C ARG A 551 21.38 -8.08 28.48
N HIS A 552 22.24 -8.60 29.34
CA HIS A 552 22.08 -9.94 29.92
C HIS A 552 22.31 -9.93 31.43
N MET A 553 21.81 -10.97 32.09
CA MET A 553 22.00 -11.17 33.52
C MET A 553 23.47 -11.43 33.90
N ALA A 554 23.79 -11.12 35.16
CA ALA A 554 25.05 -11.51 35.78
C ALA A 554 25.27 -13.03 35.69
N GLY A 555 26.46 -13.46 35.26
CA GLY A 555 26.83 -14.88 35.16
C GLY A 555 26.34 -15.59 33.89
N HIS A 556 25.64 -14.89 32.99
CA HIS A 556 25.45 -15.37 31.62
C HIS A 556 26.75 -15.11 30.86
N TYR A 557 27.40 -16.18 30.37
CA TYR A 557 28.64 -16.09 29.60
C TYR A 557 28.31 -16.08 28.11
N CYS A 558 28.52 -14.93 27.48
CA CYS A 558 28.41 -14.75 26.04
C CYS A 558 29.82 -14.83 25.44
N ASP A 559 30.02 -15.73 24.48
CA ASP A 559 31.30 -15.83 23.78
C ASP A 559 31.42 -14.71 22.73
N ARG A 560 30.28 -14.32 22.14
CA ARG A 560 30.25 -13.28 21.12
C ARG A 560 28.89 -12.57 21.05
N VAL A 561 28.93 -11.24 20.93
CA VAL A 561 27.79 -10.40 20.58
C VAL A 561 28.09 -9.74 19.24
N THR A 562 27.25 -9.92 18.24
CA THR A 562 27.44 -9.36 16.90
C THR A 562 26.35 -8.37 16.58
N PHE A 563 26.71 -7.14 16.24
CA PHE A 563 25.78 -6.20 15.60
C PHE A 563 25.89 -6.35 14.09
N VAL A 564 24.79 -6.69 13.43
CA VAL A 564 24.74 -6.94 11.98
C VAL A 564 24.04 -5.77 11.31
N LEU A 565 24.74 -5.12 10.38
CA LEU A 565 24.25 -4.01 9.57
C LEU A 565 24.34 -4.40 8.10
N PRO A 566 23.21 -4.78 7.46
CA PRO A 566 23.18 -4.98 6.02
C PRO A 566 23.27 -3.63 5.30
N VAL A 567 24.14 -3.58 4.29
CA VAL A 567 24.46 -2.38 3.51
C VAL A 567 24.33 -2.71 2.02
N PRO A 568 23.50 -1.97 1.26
CA PRO A 568 23.45 -2.05 -0.19
C PRO A 568 24.80 -1.67 -0.83
N LEU A 569 25.28 -2.49 -1.77
CA LEU A 569 26.53 -2.31 -2.53
C LEU A 569 26.38 -1.30 -3.67
N LEU A 570 25.85 -0.10 -3.39
CA LEU A 570 25.74 0.96 -4.37
C LEU A 570 26.88 1.97 -4.16
N ASN A 571 27.96 1.86 -4.95
CA ASN A 571 29.16 2.73 -4.87
C ASN A 571 29.88 2.69 -3.50
N ALA A 572 29.83 1.55 -2.81
CA ALA A 572 30.53 1.36 -1.56
C ALA A 572 32.05 1.21 -1.80
N GLU A 573 32.84 2.10 -1.21
CA GLU A 573 34.30 2.02 -1.19
C GLU A 573 34.74 1.36 0.11
N PHE A 574 35.33 0.17 0.01
CA PHE A 574 35.96 -0.54 1.13
C PHE A 574 37.47 -0.33 1.07
N SER A 575 38.16 -0.26 2.21
CA SER A 575 39.62 -0.30 2.21
C SER A 575 40.09 -1.60 1.56
N ALA A 576 41.16 -1.49 0.76
CA ALA A 576 41.56 -2.47 -0.26
C ALA A 576 41.93 -3.89 0.23
N ASP A 577 41.88 -4.17 1.53
CA ASP A 577 42.27 -5.47 2.08
C ASP A 577 41.10 -6.33 2.57
N GLY A 578 39.88 -5.82 2.72
CA GLY A 578 38.60 -6.55 2.84
C GLY A 578 38.47 -7.70 3.86
N ALA A 579 39.54 -8.07 4.57
CA ALA A 579 39.71 -9.29 5.34
C ALA A 579 40.69 -9.13 6.52
N THR A 580 41.26 -7.94 6.75
CA THR A 580 42.28 -7.76 7.79
C THR A 580 41.82 -6.84 8.93
N PHE A 581 41.80 -7.45 10.11
CA PHE A 581 41.43 -6.94 11.43
C PHE A 581 42.31 -5.79 11.95
N ARG A 582 41.73 -4.88 12.74
CA ARG A 582 42.46 -4.04 13.71
C ARG A 582 41.69 -3.95 15.04
N PRO A 583 42.38 -3.96 16.20
CA PRO A 583 41.77 -3.57 17.48
C PRO A 583 41.24 -2.14 17.41
N LEU A 584 40.19 -1.78 18.17
CA LEU A 584 39.59 -0.44 18.12
C LEU A 584 40.61 0.69 18.39
N ALA A 585 41.59 0.45 19.26
CA ALA A 585 42.71 1.37 19.53
C ALA A 585 43.70 1.54 18.36
N GLY A 586 43.58 0.74 17.29
CA GLY A 586 44.35 0.84 16.04
C GLY A 586 43.49 1.04 14.79
N ILE A 587 42.17 1.21 14.95
CA ILE A 587 41.28 1.70 13.91
C ILE A 587 41.29 3.22 14.03
N ASP A 588 42.16 3.88 13.29
CA ASP A 588 42.25 5.36 13.29
C ASP A 588 40.97 6.01 12.74
N ALA A 589 40.18 5.27 11.96
CA ALA A 589 38.81 5.59 11.56
C ALA A 589 38.09 4.32 11.06
N LEU A 590 36.85 4.08 11.50
CA LEU A 590 35.89 3.27 10.74
C LEU A 590 35.72 3.94 9.36
N PRO A 591 35.39 3.23 8.25
CA PRO A 591 35.20 3.86 6.95
C PRO A 591 34.26 5.06 7.09
N ALA A 592 34.80 6.27 6.98
CA ALA A 592 34.17 7.49 7.50
C ALA A 592 32.87 7.89 6.76
N SER A 593 32.51 7.14 5.72
CA SER A 593 31.26 7.29 5.00
C SER A 593 31.00 6.05 4.15
N LEU A 594 30.08 5.18 4.57
CA LEU A 594 29.45 4.25 3.62
C LEU A 594 28.36 5.02 2.91
N ARG A 595 28.43 5.09 1.58
CA ARG A 595 27.51 5.86 0.75
C ARG A 595 26.62 4.92 -0.04
N TRP A 596 25.33 5.23 -0.14
CA TRP A 596 24.40 4.51 -1.01
C TRP A 596 23.37 5.47 -1.64
N GLY A 597 23.00 5.24 -2.90
CA GLY A 597 22.05 6.05 -3.69
C GLY A 597 22.68 6.73 -4.90
N GLY A 598 21.88 6.97 -5.95
CA GLY A 598 22.34 7.58 -7.20
C GLY A 598 22.46 9.10 -7.17
N ARG A 599 21.37 9.82 -6.80
CA ARG A 599 21.30 11.30 -6.83
C ARG A 599 21.59 11.95 -5.48
N ARG A 600 20.94 11.47 -4.43
CA ARG A 600 21.29 11.75 -3.03
C ARG A 600 21.87 10.51 -2.41
N LYS A 601 22.98 10.67 -1.70
CA LYS A 601 23.67 9.59 -1.03
C LYS A 601 23.24 9.61 0.42
N CYS A 602 22.71 8.49 0.89
CA CYS A 602 22.64 8.28 2.32
C CYS A 602 23.99 7.73 2.80
N VAL A 603 24.48 8.35 3.86
CA VAL A 603 25.83 8.25 4.36
C VAL A 603 25.80 7.82 5.81
N VAL A 604 26.47 6.72 6.13
CA VAL A 604 26.80 6.40 7.52
C VAL A 604 27.88 7.38 7.99
N ARG A 605 27.51 8.38 8.78
CA ARG A 605 28.41 9.45 9.25
C ARG A 605 29.23 9.06 10.47
N ASP A 606 28.63 8.26 11.36
CA ASP A 606 29.22 7.91 12.64
C ASP A 606 28.75 6.53 13.08
N ILE A 607 29.67 5.74 13.61
CA ILE A 607 29.40 4.45 14.26
C ILE A 607 30.20 4.40 15.56
N ARG A 608 29.52 4.12 16.68
CA ARG A 608 30.16 3.99 18.00
C ARG A 608 29.70 2.75 18.72
N LEU A 609 30.63 1.97 19.25
CA LEU A 609 30.33 0.90 20.19
C LEU A 609 30.60 1.37 21.63
N SER A 610 29.81 0.88 22.58
CA SER A 610 30.12 1.04 24.00
C SER A 610 31.37 0.23 24.35
N GLU A 611 32.48 0.91 24.60
CA GLU A 611 33.72 0.28 25.07
C GLU A 611 33.59 -0.08 26.56
N HIS A 612 33.90 -1.33 26.89
CA HIS A 612 33.97 -1.83 28.26
C HIS A 612 35.33 -2.51 28.50
N ASP A 613 35.85 -2.40 29.73
CA ASP A 613 37.15 -2.95 30.09
C ASP A 613 37.21 -4.45 29.80
N GLY A 614 38.10 -4.85 28.87
CA GLY A 614 38.34 -6.24 28.49
C GLY A 614 37.55 -6.75 27.28
N ASP A 615 36.63 -5.96 26.71
CA ASP A 615 35.96 -6.29 25.45
C ASP A 615 36.96 -6.27 24.28
N ARG A 616 36.77 -7.16 23.30
CA ARG A 616 37.50 -7.11 22.02
C ARG A 616 36.49 -6.94 20.89
N LEU A 617 36.75 -6.02 19.97
CA LEU A 617 35.93 -5.82 18.78
C LEU A 617 36.65 -6.34 17.54
N GLU A 618 35.93 -7.05 16.69
CA GLU A 618 36.26 -7.40 15.32
C GLU A 618 35.17 -6.89 14.38
N VAL A 619 35.55 -6.35 13.21
CA VAL A 619 34.60 -5.92 12.18
C VAL A 619 34.82 -6.75 10.92
N LYS A 620 33.75 -7.38 10.40
CA LYS A 620 33.79 -8.20 9.19
C LYS A 620 32.82 -7.67 8.15
N ALA A 621 33.26 -7.61 6.89
CA ALA A 621 32.38 -7.46 5.75
C ALA A 621 32.12 -8.86 5.16
N VAL A 622 30.86 -9.27 5.14
CA VAL A 622 30.46 -10.60 4.66
C VAL A 622 29.41 -10.43 3.56
N PRO A 623 29.62 -10.94 2.34
CA PRO A 623 28.57 -10.93 1.32
C PRO A 623 27.39 -11.78 1.79
N LEU A 624 26.16 -11.33 1.51
CA LEU A 624 25.01 -12.22 1.67
C LEU A 624 25.12 -13.38 0.68
N PRO A 625 24.65 -14.61 1.03
CA PRO A 625 24.67 -15.73 0.11
C PRO A 625 23.93 -15.38 -1.18
N GLU A 626 24.65 -15.27 -2.30
CA GLU A 626 24.04 -15.16 -3.62
C GLU A 626 23.31 -16.47 -3.92
N THR A 627 21.99 -16.41 -4.06
CA THR A 627 21.28 -17.48 -4.76
C THR A 627 21.16 -17.04 -6.22
N PRO A 628 21.41 -17.91 -7.22
CA PRO A 628 21.50 -17.49 -8.62
C PRO A 628 20.21 -16.78 -9.07
N GLY A 629 20.35 -15.52 -9.54
CA GLY A 629 19.33 -14.87 -10.37
C GLY A 629 18.81 -13.49 -9.97
N ASN A 630 19.06 -12.94 -8.76
CA ASN A 630 18.51 -11.63 -8.36
C ASN A 630 19.47 -10.80 -7.48
N PRO A 631 19.51 -9.45 -7.63
CA PRO A 631 20.09 -8.57 -6.62
C PRO A 631 19.41 -8.80 -5.26
N GLY A 632 20.19 -9.04 -4.18
CA GLY A 632 19.70 -9.18 -2.81
C GLY A 632 19.39 -10.60 -2.29
N GLY A 633 19.23 -11.60 -3.15
CA GLY A 633 18.87 -12.99 -2.76
C GLY A 633 17.37 -13.29 -2.88
N VAL A 634 16.95 -14.55 -2.64
CA VAL A 634 15.60 -15.07 -3.02
C VAL A 634 14.43 -14.29 -2.40
N ASN A 635 14.62 -13.61 -1.26
CA ASN A 635 13.60 -12.85 -0.54
C ASN A 635 14.10 -11.49 -0.02
N ALA A 636 15.22 -10.94 -0.52
CA ALA A 636 15.57 -9.55 -0.21
C ALA A 636 15.10 -8.66 -1.35
N PHE A 637 14.44 -7.55 -0.99
CA PHE A 637 13.80 -6.63 -1.94
C PHE A 637 14.65 -5.40 -2.21
N SER A 638 15.91 -5.44 -1.81
CA SER A 638 16.90 -4.46 -2.22
C SER A 638 17.17 -4.60 -3.72
N PRO A 639 17.01 -3.55 -4.53
CA PRO A 639 17.37 -3.59 -5.95
C PRO A 639 18.90 -3.71 -6.17
N HIS A 640 19.68 -3.63 -5.09
CA HIS A 640 21.14 -3.66 -5.08
C HIS A 640 21.65 -4.91 -4.35
N PRO A 641 22.79 -5.51 -4.79
CA PRO A 641 23.50 -6.50 -4.00
C PRO A 641 23.75 -5.99 -2.58
N THR A 642 23.75 -6.85 -1.57
CA THR A 642 23.82 -6.43 -0.17
C THR A 642 24.94 -7.19 0.55
N MET A 643 25.70 -6.50 1.40
CA MET A 643 26.68 -7.12 2.31
C MET A 643 26.30 -6.87 3.76
N GLN A 644 26.75 -7.74 4.65
CA GLN A 644 26.70 -7.52 6.09
C GLN A 644 28.00 -6.89 6.57
N LEU A 645 27.87 -5.77 7.28
CA LEU A 645 28.89 -5.32 8.21
C LEU A 645 28.58 -5.91 9.58
N ARG A 646 29.50 -6.72 10.10
CA ARG A 646 29.34 -7.46 11.35
C ARG A 646 30.34 -6.91 12.35
N PHE A 647 29.83 -6.29 13.40
CA PHE A 647 30.61 -5.78 14.53
C PHE A 647 30.56 -6.84 15.64
N GLU A 648 31.56 -7.73 15.64
CA GLU A 648 31.70 -8.85 16.56
C GLU A 648 32.45 -8.42 17.82
N VAL A 649 31.72 -8.31 18.92
CA VAL A 649 32.25 -8.04 20.25
C VAL A 649 32.45 -9.37 20.97
N THR A 650 33.67 -9.66 21.40
CA THR A 650 33.96 -10.66 22.44
C THR A 650 33.85 -9.96 23.80
N PRO A 651 32.82 -10.25 24.61
CA PRO A 651 32.60 -9.58 25.89
C PRO A 651 33.70 -9.89 26.91
N GLY A 652 34.09 -8.89 27.69
CA GLY A 652 34.84 -9.06 28.92
C GLY A 652 33.99 -9.75 29.99
N THR A 653 34.65 -10.38 30.97
CA THR A 653 33.98 -11.19 32.02
C THR A 653 33.01 -10.40 32.91
N MET A 654 33.13 -9.07 32.95
CA MET A 654 32.29 -8.18 33.75
C MET A 654 31.28 -7.39 32.93
N THR A 655 31.36 -7.44 31.59
CA THR A 655 30.48 -6.70 30.70
C THR A 655 29.09 -7.33 30.67
N ARG A 656 28.05 -6.51 30.70
CA ARG A 656 26.64 -6.96 30.76
C ARG A 656 25.71 -6.23 29.81
N MET A 657 26.22 -5.21 29.16
CA MET A 657 25.48 -4.33 28.28
C MET A 657 26.38 -4.01 27.09
N HIS A 658 25.81 -4.10 25.89
CA HIS A 658 26.50 -3.79 24.66
C HIS A 658 25.62 -2.89 23.84
N ARG A 659 26.19 -1.81 23.29
CA ARG A 659 25.48 -0.86 22.45
C ARG A 659 26.27 -0.51 21.20
N LEU A 660 25.57 -0.38 20.09
CA LEU A 660 26.06 0.19 18.83
C LEU A 660 25.18 1.40 18.48
N ARG A 661 25.80 2.55 18.22
CA ARG A 661 25.15 3.74 17.69
C ARG A 661 25.56 3.94 16.25
N CYS A 662 24.63 4.33 15.40
CA CYS A 662 24.84 4.62 13.99
C CYS A 662 24.08 5.89 13.60
N THR A 663 24.69 6.79 12.83
CA THR A 663 24.01 7.98 12.27
C THR A 663 24.01 7.92 10.75
N LEU A 664 22.83 7.95 10.15
CA LEU A 664 22.60 8.03 8.71
C LEU A 664 22.24 9.47 8.33
N VAL A 665 23.01 10.11 7.46
CA VAL A 665 22.70 11.44 6.90
C VAL A 665 22.41 11.35 5.41
N PHE A 666 21.62 12.26 4.85
CA PHE A 666 21.22 12.22 3.44
C PHE A 666 21.74 13.47 2.72
N GLU A 667 22.72 13.30 1.84
CA GLU A 667 23.48 14.37 1.15
C GLU A 667 23.27 14.39 -0.37
#